data_AF-A0A9D9H7E9-F1
#
_entry.id   AF-A0A9D9H7E9-F1
#
_cell.length_a   1.000
_cell.length_b   1.000
_cell.length_c   1.000
_cell.angle_alpha   90.00
_cell.angle_beta   90.00
_cell.angle_gamma   90.00
#
_symmetry.space_group_name_H-M   'P 1'
#
loop_
_entity.id
_entity.type
_entity.pdbx_description
1 polymer ?
#
loop_
_entity_poly.entity_id
_entity_poly.type
_entity_poly.pdbx_seq_one_letter_code
_entity_poly.pdbx_strand_id
1 'polypeptide(L)'
;MRKIFNISVLLLAISVLTSQAVAQETVLATFENGMTSGTKFVDTWEASPFNTGQCSNAPEVIDNPYADNMNPTSKVLHYIRPYYAGDRNGVEIKLETPFNLTTETQYVHIFIYKPVSSRILLRGLDTENNTFQFQALSSSESRAGAWSDAVFAVKGSNYTIDRLVLYPDLESSVNRLSSDIDIYIDEIVINSSSESRSVSDYCNVGGTITSDRYISSITTTGASTDISITSDARTAVYEKYASGSIVAIPGGEFTVEFVQKSNSGTNEAWVADVYADFNADKEFVSEGEYIGRISGVASGDEVVYTADITVPETTAVSSCMIRIKLTDSSDDAVAGGAYSSCSSVVDGYAINIPMEISEYAERPIIKITGQSDQSDWGAVKFKGYESGVTELMIEKETAITVTATPNAGYRFKGWYNQETGGLVSVDTEYRFSPDYNIILVARFEEIPFCMPEYQTPAKYYLGKASITPASQSALYYVGSSTSSEDGISSNIQRLSILGGVNVKRGTTFSLYIEKANSSAALSSANVALWADWDKSHSFDSDEYIGSYNITSSSNTFNVTVPDDAVKGDVYLRLIMTDNELTETSSCDAVGTGAVYDFMVTVTPGDDERFSINAVPSISGAATFTLSPEPGTDGKYAAGTNVEITCVPGEGFQFVQWLKDGMPYGATMTSNNPLPLTGLDEDLNLTMKVEAKFPEYCAGTTPNNGDGDHYGISGGSLSVNGVQAFTFSKGSSAITDLSGSCIAEVCPGDVIQLYVSGGDPHSSWAQGIAYVDWNMDGEWNTTTEAYELFNNPGAVVKNKLTEITVPDDVAIGCFGMRLCSGEAPAYNTLGGGPCQARRRGTLFTFRINSSVPPTSVPKLTLSQGEGCTVAITDSEGNPMSSGDEVEAGESLNIEVSITDENYLLDKIRVNGVPVAYTESGDNVYTATVSASSSGANVVVTTREKAYCTSTATITRTDRPASEGNDNRYLTAVKITGATYNGEAQTISINGLSQDAHRCVYEDHTDQVLKCSPGDVLTPTLTFNGAWMHKYVYVDWDRNYTFDVGTSADWKELVSFNYIDGVNSAGATAAQDGSAGMGTFVVPEDASGEYRIRFKLDWDSTDPCGRFDSGNSILNNAGGIVDFILDVDNPTSGVEEITDMPFSVIGGSGKIYLASSTNATVDVIDAKSGLIYKKGYNVIGNAEIQLPAGVYLVKVETSDSSEVKKVIVR
;
A
#
# COMPACT_ATOMS: atom_id res chain seq x y z
N MET A 1 -61.53 12.51 65.90
CA MET A 1 -62.48 13.48 65.30
C MET A 1 -62.04 13.67 63.86
N ARG A 2 -62.57 12.94 62.87
CA ARG A 2 -63.89 13.13 62.26
C ARG A 2 -64.20 14.62 62.03
N LYS A 3 -63.84 15.15 60.86
CA LYS A 3 -64.75 15.73 59.85
C LYS A 3 -63.89 16.28 58.67
N ILE A 4 -63.86 15.73 57.46
CA ILE A 4 -64.89 15.25 56.50
C ILE A 4 -65.13 16.28 55.38
N PHE A 5 -64.74 15.87 54.17
CA PHE A 5 -65.38 16.08 52.85
C PHE A 5 -65.75 17.50 52.40
N ASN A 6 -64.94 18.06 51.49
CA ASN A 6 -65.30 18.24 50.07
C ASN A 6 -64.35 19.25 49.39
N ILE A 7 -63.26 18.76 48.81
CA ILE A 7 -62.68 19.34 47.59
C ILE A 7 -62.31 18.13 46.71
N SER A 8 -63.30 17.55 46.04
CA SER A 8 -63.15 16.35 45.20
C SER A 8 -63.75 16.51 43.79
N VAL A 9 -63.87 17.74 43.26
CA VAL A 9 -64.45 17.95 41.91
C VAL A 9 -63.72 19.01 41.05
N LEU A 10 -62.52 19.50 41.38
CA LEU A 10 -61.89 20.56 40.56
C LEU A 10 -60.39 20.40 40.26
N LEU A 11 -59.92 19.16 40.09
CA LEU A 11 -58.55 18.85 39.62
C LEU A 11 -58.54 17.57 38.76
N LEU A 12 -59.51 17.48 37.85
CA LEU A 12 -59.59 16.44 36.83
C LEU A 12 -59.78 17.08 35.44
N ALA A 13 -58.93 18.05 35.12
CA ALA A 13 -58.65 18.57 33.78
C ALA A 13 -57.42 19.47 33.92
N ILE A 14 -56.38 19.25 33.13
CA ILE A 14 -55.02 19.82 33.26
C ILE A 14 -54.09 18.99 34.17
N SER A 15 -53.88 17.72 33.79
CA SER A 15 -52.63 17.00 33.99
C SER A 15 -52.46 15.96 32.88
N VAL A 16 -52.51 16.46 31.63
CA VAL A 16 -51.87 15.83 30.48
C VAL A 16 -51.03 16.94 29.82
N LEU A 17 -50.08 17.46 30.58
CA LEU A 17 -48.83 17.87 29.97
C LEU A 17 -48.00 16.61 30.04
N THR A 18 -47.94 15.89 28.92
CA THR A 18 -46.96 14.83 28.71
C THR A 18 -45.61 15.43 29.07
N SER A 19 -45.04 14.96 30.18
CA SER A 19 -43.59 14.85 30.30
C SER A 19 -43.13 14.15 29.03
N GLN A 20 -42.53 14.86 28.08
CA GLN A 20 -41.61 14.21 27.18
C GLN A 20 -40.53 13.64 28.10
N ALA A 21 -40.56 12.32 28.28
CA ALA A 21 -39.43 11.63 28.85
C ALA A 21 -38.23 12.03 27.99
N VAL A 22 -37.25 12.70 28.57
CA VAL A 22 -35.94 12.82 27.94
C VAL A 22 -35.49 11.39 27.72
N ALA A 23 -35.45 10.97 26.46
CA ALA A 23 -35.01 9.63 26.11
C ALA A 23 -33.56 9.50 26.59
N GLN A 24 -33.30 8.47 27.37
CA GLN A 24 -31.97 8.19 27.89
C GLN A 24 -31.09 7.74 26.72
N GLU A 25 -30.27 8.65 26.19
CA GLU A 25 -29.22 8.32 25.24
C GLU A 25 -28.20 7.42 25.93
N THR A 26 -27.89 6.30 25.28
CA THR A 26 -26.92 5.33 25.76
C THR A 26 -25.80 5.23 24.74
N VAL A 27 -24.58 5.53 25.18
CA VAL A 27 -23.38 5.39 24.36
C VAL A 27 -23.00 3.92 24.27
N LEU A 28 -22.81 3.42 23.04
CA LEU A 28 -22.53 2.02 22.76
C LEU A 28 -21.05 1.79 22.41
N ALA A 29 -20.39 2.74 21.73
CA ALA A 29 -18.93 2.75 21.46
C ALA A 29 -18.47 4.17 21.02
N THR A 30 -17.27 4.59 21.45
CA THR A 30 -16.67 5.89 21.05
C THR A 30 -15.22 5.79 20.55
N PHE A 31 -14.58 4.62 20.65
CA PHE A 31 -13.20 4.36 20.19
C PHE A 31 -12.07 5.20 20.84
N GLU A 32 -12.38 6.21 21.65
CA GLU A 32 -11.43 7.04 22.39
C GLU A 32 -10.48 6.26 23.31
N ASN A 33 -10.91 5.08 23.76
CA ASN A 33 -10.09 4.18 24.60
C ASN A 33 -9.41 3.05 23.80
N GLY A 34 -9.35 3.19 22.48
CA GLY A 34 -8.81 2.19 21.55
C GLY A 34 -9.84 1.14 21.14
N MET A 35 -9.37 0.17 20.35
CA MET A 35 -10.23 -0.85 19.73
C MET A 35 -10.72 -1.88 20.76
N THR A 36 -12.04 -2.12 20.79
CA THR A 36 -12.62 -3.16 21.65
C THR A 36 -12.27 -4.56 21.17
N SER A 37 -11.83 -5.42 22.11
CA SER A 37 -11.45 -6.81 21.81
C SER A 37 -12.63 -7.60 21.24
N GLY A 38 -12.47 -8.09 20.01
CA GLY A 38 -13.52 -8.78 19.25
C GLY A 38 -14.11 -7.96 18.11
N THR A 39 -13.77 -6.67 18.00
CA THR A 39 -13.98 -5.92 16.76
C THR A 39 -13.11 -6.50 15.66
N LYS A 40 -13.67 -6.72 14.48
CA LYS A 40 -12.98 -7.38 13.37
C LYS A 40 -13.66 -7.08 12.05
N PHE A 41 -12.91 -7.29 10.99
CA PHE A 41 -13.47 -7.31 9.65
C PHE A 41 -14.56 -8.37 9.53
N VAL A 42 -15.58 -8.09 8.72
CA VAL A 42 -16.61 -9.08 8.37
C VAL A 42 -17.08 -8.92 6.93
N ASP A 43 -17.21 -10.06 6.26
CA ASP A 43 -17.80 -10.19 4.94
C ASP A 43 -18.90 -11.26 4.97
N THR A 44 -19.93 -11.13 4.14
CA THR A 44 -20.91 -12.22 4.00
C THR A 44 -20.48 -13.30 3.03
N TRP A 45 -19.44 -13.08 2.23
CA TRP A 45 -18.78 -14.14 1.50
C TRP A 45 -17.94 -14.98 2.47
N GLU A 46 -18.41 -16.19 2.78
CA GLU A 46 -17.78 -17.08 3.78
C GLU A 46 -16.31 -17.42 3.45
N ALA A 47 -15.90 -17.32 2.18
CA ALA A 47 -14.52 -17.53 1.72
C ALA A 47 -13.72 -16.23 1.51
N SER A 48 -14.24 -15.09 1.97
CA SER A 48 -13.54 -13.80 1.90
C SER A 48 -12.16 -13.90 2.58
N PRO A 49 -11.06 -13.49 1.92
CA PRO A 49 -9.71 -13.54 2.48
C PRO A 49 -9.55 -12.84 3.83
N PHE A 50 -10.46 -11.93 4.17
CA PHE A 50 -10.50 -11.23 5.45
C PHE A 50 -11.29 -11.97 6.55
N ASN A 51 -12.31 -12.76 6.19
CA ASN A 51 -13.03 -13.64 7.13
C ASN A 51 -12.18 -14.85 7.54
N THR A 52 -11.29 -15.30 6.66
CA THR A 52 -10.41 -16.46 6.85
C THR A 52 -9.03 -16.09 7.40
N GLY A 53 -8.74 -14.79 7.58
CA GLY A 53 -7.50 -14.29 8.18
C GLY A 53 -6.27 -14.31 7.26
N GLN A 54 -6.48 -14.32 5.93
CA GLN A 54 -5.45 -14.36 4.88
C GLN A 54 -5.09 -12.97 4.30
N CYS A 55 -5.80 -11.90 4.68
CA CYS A 55 -5.44 -10.50 4.43
C CYS A 55 -5.46 -9.71 5.74
N SER A 56 -4.48 -8.83 5.98
CA SER A 56 -4.39 -7.99 7.18
C SER A 56 -4.85 -6.54 6.92
N ASN A 57 -6.16 -6.33 6.76
CA ASN A 57 -6.78 -5.00 6.90
C ASN A 57 -7.69 -5.03 8.13
N ALA A 58 -7.10 -5.30 9.30
CA ALA A 58 -7.86 -5.24 10.53
C ALA A 58 -8.38 -3.80 10.70
N PRO A 59 -9.67 -3.62 11.07
CA PRO A 59 -10.14 -2.32 11.51
C PRO A 59 -9.20 -1.84 12.61
N GLU A 60 -8.81 -0.58 12.56
CA GLU A 60 -7.90 -0.01 13.56
C GLU A 60 -8.45 1.31 14.08
N VAL A 61 -8.00 1.70 15.26
CA VAL A 61 -8.35 3.00 15.83
C VAL A 61 -7.17 3.93 15.61
N ILE A 62 -7.40 4.97 14.81
CA ILE A 62 -6.41 5.99 14.45
C ILE A 62 -6.84 7.37 14.94
N ASP A 63 -5.96 8.37 14.81
CA ASP A 63 -6.35 9.78 14.97
C ASP A 63 -7.40 10.18 13.93
N ASN A 64 -8.43 10.92 14.35
CA ASN A 64 -9.48 11.40 13.48
C ASN A 64 -8.90 12.34 12.40
N PRO A 65 -8.79 11.90 11.12
CA PRO A 65 -8.17 12.71 10.09
C PRO A 65 -9.09 13.82 9.56
N TYR A 66 -10.38 13.75 9.90
CA TYR A 66 -11.43 14.65 9.43
C TYR A 66 -12.18 15.29 10.60
N ALA A 67 -11.52 15.57 11.72
CA ALA A 67 -12.16 16.20 12.88
C ALA A 67 -12.75 17.56 12.47
N ASP A 68 -14.07 17.71 12.65
CA ASP A 68 -14.82 18.91 12.31
C ASP A 68 -15.86 19.23 13.39
N ASN A 69 -16.71 20.22 13.13
CA ASN A 69 -17.78 20.55 14.07
C ASN A 69 -18.81 19.42 14.22
N MET A 70 -18.98 18.55 13.21
CA MET A 70 -19.91 17.42 13.22
C MET A 70 -19.39 16.24 14.03
N ASN A 71 -18.11 15.92 13.92
CA ASN A 71 -17.42 14.94 14.75
C ASN A 71 -16.07 15.48 15.27
N PRO A 72 -16.04 16.15 16.44
CA PRO A 72 -14.84 16.76 17.01
C PRO A 72 -13.97 15.79 17.83
N THR A 73 -14.27 14.50 17.80
CA THR A 73 -13.57 13.43 18.54
C THR A 73 -12.14 13.25 18.04
N SER A 74 -11.27 12.73 18.91
CA SER A 74 -9.84 12.61 18.63
C SER A 74 -9.49 11.30 17.94
N LYS A 75 -10.28 10.24 18.17
CA LYS A 75 -10.02 8.91 17.62
C LYS A 75 -11.23 8.37 16.87
N VAL A 76 -10.98 7.65 15.79
CA VAL A 76 -12.04 7.02 14.97
C VAL A 76 -11.66 5.58 14.65
N LEU A 77 -12.68 4.73 14.45
CA LEU A 77 -12.47 3.42 13.87
C LEU A 77 -12.29 3.58 12.36
N HIS A 78 -11.07 3.35 11.87
CA HIS A 78 -10.73 3.33 10.46
C HIS A 78 -10.82 1.91 9.91
N TYR A 79 -11.48 1.82 8.77
CA TYR A 79 -11.67 0.62 8.02
C TYR A 79 -11.47 0.96 6.54
N ILE A 80 -10.54 0.25 5.91
CA ILE A 80 -10.35 0.35 4.47
C ILE A 80 -11.33 -0.62 3.84
N ARG A 81 -12.29 -0.09 3.07
CA ARG A 81 -13.09 -0.91 2.17
C ARG A 81 -12.25 -1.20 0.93
N PRO A 82 -11.87 -2.46 0.70
CA PRO A 82 -11.16 -2.82 -0.51
C PRO A 82 -12.03 -2.51 -1.73
N TYR A 83 -11.42 -2.01 -2.78
CA TYR A 83 -12.11 -1.76 -4.04
C TYR A 83 -12.84 -3.03 -4.49
N TYR A 84 -12.27 -4.24 -4.36
CA TYR A 84 -12.90 -5.47 -4.87
C TYR A 84 -13.86 -6.14 -3.88
N ALA A 85 -14.13 -5.48 -2.75
CA ALA A 85 -15.00 -6.04 -1.73
C ALA A 85 -16.47 -6.00 -2.17
N GLY A 86 -17.21 -7.07 -1.84
CA GLY A 86 -18.64 -7.14 -2.10
C GLY A 86 -19.45 -6.03 -1.41
N ASP A 87 -20.73 -5.93 -1.76
CA ASP A 87 -21.67 -4.97 -1.14
C ASP A 87 -21.87 -5.22 0.36
N ARG A 88 -21.62 -6.45 0.84
CA ARG A 88 -21.71 -6.83 2.24
C ARG A 88 -20.35 -7.08 2.86
N ASN A 89 -19.48 -6.09 2.69
CA ASN A 89 -18.18 -5.98 3.33
C ASN A 89 -18.19 -4.85 4.36
N GLY A 90 -17.66 -5.11 5.55
CA GLY A 90 -17.74 -4.15 6.63
C GLY A 90 -17.08 -4.64 7.91
N VAL A 91 -17.60 -4.19 9.04
CA VAL A 91 -16.97 -4.40 10.35
C VAL A 91 -17.97 -4.96 11.37
N GLU A 92 -17.57 -6.03 12.06
CA GLU A 92 -18.21 -6.48 13.29
C GLU A 92 -17.59 -5.69 14.45
N ILE A 93 -18.38 -4.85 15.10
CA ILE A 93 -17.99 -3.97 16.20
C ILE A 93 -18.48 -4.56 17.50
N LYS A 94 -17.56 -4.82 18.45
CA LYS A 94 -17.92 -5.19 19.81
C LYS A 94 -18.28 -3.93 20.60
N LEU A 95 -19.50 -3.88 21.12
CA LEU A 95 -19.99 -2.73 21.88
C LEU A 95 -19.34 -2.68 23.27
N GLU A 96 -18.97 -1.49 23.70
CA GLU A 96 -18.51 -1.21 25.06
C GLU A 96 -19.65 -1.39 26.06
N THR A 97 -20.86 -0.95 25.67
CA THR A 97 -22.09 -1.11 26.45
C THR A 97 -23.14 -1.86 25.63
N PRO A 98 -23.38 -3.16 25.88
CA PRO A 98 -24.47 -3.91 25.26
C PRO A 98 -25.86 -3.34 25.60
N PHE A 99 -26.84 -3.48 24.70
CA PHE A 99 -28.20 -2.98 24.90
C PHE A 99 -29.27 -4.07 24.66
N ASN A 100 -30.47 -3.88 25.22
CA ASN A 100 -31.59 -4.81 25.00
C ASN A 100 -32.52 -4.29 23.90
N LEU A 101 -32.83 -5.14 22.92
CA LEU A 101 -33.90 -4.87 21.95
C LEU A 101 -35.25 -4.87 22.64
N THR A 102 -36.08 -3.86 22.39
CA THR A 102 -37.45 -3.82 22.92
C THR A 102 -38.48 -4.04 21.81
N THR A 103 -39.73 -4.30 22.21
CA THR A 103 -40.86 -4.37 21.28
C THR A 103 -41.23 -3.01 20.71
N GLU A 104 -40.80 -1.93 21.37
CA GLU A 104 -40.90 -0.56 20.87
C GLU A 104 -39.73 -0.25 19.94
N THR A 105 -39.92 0.68 19.00
CA THR A 105 -38.85 1.07 18.07
C THR A 105 -37.82 1.94 18.80
N GLN A 106 -36.56 1.55 18.71
CA GLN A 106 -35.39 2.31 19.15
C GLN A 106 -34.57 2.69 17.93
N TYR A 107 -33.68 3.68 18.08
CA TYR A 107 -32.86 4.16 16.98
C TYR A 107 -31.38 4.11 17.35
N VAL A 108 -30.60 3.39 16.55
CA VAL A 108 -29.14 3.39 16.62
C VAL A 108 -28.63 4.49 15.71
N HIS A 109 -27.74 5.33 16.22
CA HIS A 109 -27.09 6.40 15.47
C HIS A 109 -25.59 6.12 15.39
N ILE A 110 -24.99 6.37 14.23
CA ILE A 110 -23.57 6.11 13.95
C ILE A 110 -23.03 7.26 13.11
N PHE A 111 -22.00 7.96 13.59
CA PHE A 111 -21.27 8.89 12.75
C PHE A 111 -20.36 8.12 11.79
N ILE A 112 -20.40 8.51 10.51
CA ILE A 112 -19.61 7.89 9.47
C ILE A 112 -19.07 8.94 8.48
N TYR A 113 -17.80 8.83 8.13
CA TYR A 113 -17.15 9.57 7.05
C TYR A 113 -16.67 8.58 5.99
N LYS A 114 -16.98 8.84 4.72
CA LYS A 114 -16.52 8.04 3.59
C LYS A 114 -16.49 8.88 2.31
N PRO A 115 -15.62 8.58 1.33
CA PRO A 115 -15.49 9.36 0.09
C PRO A 115 -16.63 9.09 -0.92
N VAL A 116 -17.62 8.26 -0.58
CA VAL A 116 -18.72 7.88 -1.48
C VAL A 116 -20.09 7.87 -0.81
N SER A 117 -21.12 8.32 -1.54
CA SER A 117 -22.52 8.21 -1.13
C SER A 117 -23.03 6.79 -1.39
N SER A 118 -23.51 6.07 -0.37
CA SER A 118 -24.10 4.72 -0.53
C SER A 118 -24.94 4.26 0.66
N ARG A 119 -25.88 3.33 0.44
CA ARG A 119 -26.72 2.79 1.53
C ARG A 119 -25.86 2.09 2.58
N ILE A 120 -26.30 2.17 3.83
CA ILE A 120 -25.62 1.52 4.95
C ILE A 120 -26.54 0.45 5.53
N LEU A 121 -25.99 -0.74 5.79
CA LEU A 121 -26.71 -1.84 6.44
C LEU A 121 -26.14 -2.10 7.82
N LEU A 122 -27.02 -2.16 8.81
CA LEU A 122 -26.69 -2.54 10.18
C LEU A 122 -27.38 -3.85 10.56
N ARG A 123 -26.66 -4.76 11.19
CA ARG A 123 -27.21 -5.99 11.79
C ARG A 123 -26.77 -6.11 13.24
N GLY A 124 -27.64 -6.63 14.12
CA GLY A 124 -27.30 -6.87 15.53
C GLY A 124 -27.18 -8.35 15.85
N LEU A 125 -26.11 -8.74 16.54
CA LEU A 125 -25.85 -10.10 17.02
C LEU A 125 -26.13 -10.21 18.52
N ASP A 126 -26.74 -11.32 18.94
CA ASP A 126 -27.01 -11.60 20.36
C ASP A 126 -25.84 -12.28 21.07
N THR A 127 -25.78 -12.06 22.38
CA THR A 127 -24.74 -12.61 23.27
C THR A 127 -24.80 -14.14 23.41
N GLU A 128 -26.00 -14.74 23.34
CA GLU A 128 -26.19 -16.17 23.67
C GLU A 128 -26.08 -17.10 22.47
N ASN A 129 -26.59 -16.72 21.29
CA ASN A 129 -26.73 -17.65 20.15
C ASN A 129 -25.88 -17.27 18.93
N ASN A 130 -25.19 -16.12 18.94
CA ASN A 130 -24.43 -15.62 17.80
C ASN A 130 -25.28 -15.53 16.52
N THR A 131 -26.54 -15.14 16.68
CA THR A 131 -27.52 -15.05 15.58
C THR A 131 -27.98 -13.62 15.35
N PHE A 132 -28.24 -13.26 14.09
CA PHE A 132 -28.73 -11.93 13.74
C PHE A 132 -30.17 -11.74 14.25
N GLN A 133 -30.37 -10.76 15.14
CA GLN A 133 -31.67 -10.45 15.74
C GLN A 133 -32.42 -9.34 15.00
N PHE A 134 -31.70 -8.45 14.33
CA PHE A 134 -32.27 -7.46 13.44
C PHE A 134 -31.34 -7.17 12.27
N GLN A 135 -31.94 -6.61 11.22
CA GLN A 135 -31.26 -6.01 10.08
C GLN A 135 -32.02 -4.74 9.70
N ALA A 136 -31.32 -3.61 9.64
CA ALA A 136 -31.89 -2.31 9.35
C ALA A 136 -31.01 -1.57 8.33
N LEU A 137 -31.65 -0.95 7.35
CA LEU A 137 -31.00 0.01 6.46
C LEU A 137 -31.03 1.39 7.13
N SER A 138 -30.05 2.25 6.83
CA SER A 138 -30.07 3.63 7.32
C SER A 138 -31.29 4.37 6.76
N SER A 139 -31.97 5.13 7.62
CA SER A 139 -33.07 6.03 7.24
C SER A 139 -32.58 7.42 6.82
N SER A 140 -31.32 7.74 7.13
CA SER A 140 -30.59 8.92 6.64
C SER A 140 -29.64 8.52 5.51
N GLU A 141 -29.46 9.43 4.55
CA GLU A 141 -28.51 9.27 3.45
C GLU A 141 -27.08 9.55 3.93
N SER A 142 -26.13 8.70 3.53
CA SER A 142 -24.71 8.96 3.75
C SER A 142 -24.18 9.94 2.70
N ARG A 143 -23.36 10.90 3.10
CA ARG A 143 -22.75 11.89 2.19
C ARG A 143 -21.30 11.53 1.91
N ALA A 144 -20.90 11.62 0.63
CA ALA A 144 -19.50 11.53 0.24
C ALA A 144 -18.68 12.72 0.81
N GLY A 145 -17.50 12.45 1.35
CA GLY A 145 -16.52 13.46 1.74
C GLY A 145 -16.87 14.29 2.99
N ALA A 146 -17.90 13.91 3.75
CA ALA A 146 -18.31 14.62 4.97
C ALA A 146 -18.85 13.66 6.05
N TRP A 147 -18.73 14.06 7.32
CA TRP A 147 -19.36 13.32 8.41
C TRP A 147 -20.88 13.30 8.24
N SER A 148 -21.49 12.14 8.48
CA SER A 148 -22.93 11.91 8.37
C SER A 148 -23.40 11.05 9.54
N ASP A 149 -24.58 11.33 10.10
CA ASP A 149 -25.21 10.44 11.10
C ASP A 149 -26.13 9.43 10.43
N ALA A 150 -25.69 8.18 10.38
CA ALA A 150 -26.48 7.06 9.88
C ALA A 150 -27.46 6.59 10.98
N VAL A 151 -28.76 6.71 10.72
CA VAL A 151 -29.83 6.39 11.70
C VAL A 151 -30.52 5.08 11.33
N PHE A 152 -30.69 4.16 12.28
CA PHE A 152 -31.26 2.84 12.05
C PHE A 152 -32.40 2.54 13.02
N ALA A 153 -33.61 2.31 12.47
CA ALA A 153 -34.75 1.87 13.27
C ALA A 153 -34.64 0.38 13.62
N VAL A 154 -34.55 0.06 14.92
CA VAL A 154 -34.38 -1.30 15.43
C VAL A 154 -35.48 -1.65 16.45
N LYS A 155 -35.99 -2.88 16.38
CA LYS A 155 -36.96 -3.44 17.35
C LYS A 155 -36.87 -4.96 17.35
N GLY A 156 -37.20 -5.60 18.46
CA GLY A 156 -37.07 -7.05 18.61
C GLY A 156 -37.62 -7.60 19.92
N SER A 157 -37.36 -8.89 20.20
CA SER A 157 -37.92 -9.59 21.37
C SER A 157 -36.90 -9.72 22.52
N ASN A 158 -36.61 -8.64 23.25
CA ASN A 158 -35.81 -8.63 24.49
C ASN A 158 -34.47 -9.40 24.45
N TYR A 159 -33.86 -9.51 23.27
CA TYR A 159 -32.51 -10.05 23.12
C TYR A 159 -31.48 -8.97 23.47
N THR A 160 -30.44 -9.36 24.19
CA THR A 160 -29.28 -8.51 24.47
C THR A 160 -28.33 -8.53 23.27
N ILE A 161 -28.08 -7.35 22.70
CA ILE A 161 -27.20 -7.12 21.56
C ILE A 161 -25.88 -6.58 22.09
N ASP A 162 -24.81 -7.31 21.82
CA ASP A 162 -23.45 -6.96 22.26
C ASP A 162 -22.49 -6.67 21.10
N ARG A 163 -22.92 -6.95 19.87
CA ARG A 163 -22.15 -6.71 18.65
C ARG A 163 -23.03 -6.19 17.53
N LEU A 164 -22.47 -5.25 16.79
CA LEU A 164 -23.07 -4.72 15.58
C LEU A 164 -22.23 -5.13 14.39
N VAL A 165 -22.87 -5.53 13.30
CA VAL A 165 -22.21 -5.73 12.02
C VAL A 165 -22.67 -4.61 11.09
N LEU A 166 -21.75 -3.71 10.79
CA LEU A 166 -21.97 -2.54 9.95
C LEU A 166 -21.38 -2.80 8.58
N TYR A 167 -22.19 -2.70 7.53
CA TYR A 167 -21.75 -2.65 6.15
C TYR A 167 -21.90 -1.20 5.67
N PRO A 168 -20.82 -0.40 5.77
CA PRO A 168 -20.86 1.04 5.55
C PRO A 168 -21.07 1.45 4.09
N ASP A 169 -20.95 0.50 3.17
CA ASP A 169 -21.08 0.72 1.74
C ASP A 169 -21.77 -0.47 1.07
N LEU A 170 -23.11 -0.49 1.19
CA LEU A 170 -23.99 -1.54 0.69
C LEU A 170 -24.26 -1.41 -0.81
N GLU A 171 -23.21 -1.17 -1.59
CA GLU A 171 -23.27 -1.06 -3.04
C GLU A 171 -22.08 -1.77 -3.67
N SER A 172 -22.29 -2.38 -4.83
CA SER A 172 -21.21 -2.98 -5.61
C SER A 172 -20.13 -1.93 -5.88
N SER A 173 -18.87 -2.30 -5.65
CA SER A 173 -17.72 -1.48 -5.99
C SER A 173 -17.39 -1.52 -7.49
N VAL A 174 -17.84 -2.56 -8.18
CA VAL A 174 -17.71 -2.69 -9.63
C VAL A 174 -18.51 -1.59 -10.31
N ASN A 175 -17.81 -0.71 -11.00
CA ASN A 175 -18.36 0.44 -11.68
C ASN A 175 -18.78 1.64 -10.77
N ARG A 176 -18.52 1.57 -9.44
CA ARG A 176 -18.63 2.68 -8.46
C ARG A 176 -17.40 3.13 -7.56
N LEU A 177 -16.20 2.50 -7.54
CA LEU A 177 -14.94 3.10 -7.01
C LEU A 177 -13.75 3.24 -8.04
N SER A 178 -12.61 3.86 -7.74
CA SER A 178 -11.41 3.73 -8.62
C SER A 178 -10.17 3.22 -7.90
N SER A 179 -10.31 3.04 -6.58
CA SER A 179 -9.34 2.50 -5.65
C SER A 179 -10.03 2.05 -4.37
N ASP A 180 -9.28 1.44 -3.44
CA ASP A 180 -9.75 1.23 -2.07
C ASP A 180 -10.23 2.58 -1.48
N ILE A 181 -11.21 2.52 -0.59
CA ILE A 181 -11.72 3.72 0.10
C ILE A 181 -11.61 3.60 1.60
N ASP A 182 -11.14 4.68 2.21
CA ASP A 182 -11.09 4.83 3.65
C ASP A 182 -12.47 5.21 4.20
N ILE A 183 -12.90 4.49 5.22
CA ILE A 183 -14.16 4.74 5.91
C ILE A 183 -13.86 4.86 7.40
N TYR A 184 -14.40 5.92 8.00
CA TYR A 184 -14.20 6.23 9.41
C TYR A 184 -15.55 6.18 10.11
N ILE A 185 -15.59 5.49 11.25
CA ILE A 185 -16.82 5.24 12.02
C ILE A 185 -16.59 5.72 13.44
N ASP A 186 -17.60 6.38 14.01
CA ASP A 186 -17.50 6.93 15.35
C ASP A 186 -18.87 7.13 16.03
N GLU A 187 -18.84 7.45 17.33
CA GLU A 187 -19.98 7.93 18.13
C GLU A 187 -21.25 7.07 17.97
N ILE A 188 -21.15 5.78 18.29
CA ILE A 188 -22.27 4.84 18.20
C ILE A 188 -23.15 4.98 19.44
N VAL A 189 -24.41 5.41 19.27
CA VAL A 189 -25.37 5.56 20.38
C VAL A 189 -26.73 4.94 20.08
N ILE A 190 -27.53 4.70 21.10
CA ILE A 190 -28.94 4.32 20.97
C ILE A 190 -29.83 5.24 21.79
N ASN A 191 -30.92 5.72 21.18
CA ASN A 191 -31.94 6.53 21.83
C ASN A 191 -33.32 6.28 21.18
N SER A 192 -34.29 7.16 21.38
CA SER A 192 -35.64 7.04 20.81
C SER A 192 -35.94 8.02 19.66
N SER A 193 -34.92 8.67 19.10
CA SER A 193 -35.04 9.69 18.05
C SER A 193 -34.90 9.09 16.65
N SER A 194 -35.85 9.36 15.76
CA SER A 194 -35.70 9.03 14.33
C SER A 194 -34.82 10.00 13.55
N GLU A 195 -34.46 11.13 14.16
CA GLU A 195 -33.80 12.25 13.50
C GLU A 195 -32.28 12.14 13.60
N SER A 196 -31.59 12.35 12.47
CA SER A 196 -30.13 12.47 12.38
C SER A 196 -29.58 13.46 13.40
N ARG A 197 -28.53 13.08 14.14
CA ARG A 197 -27.76 13.97 15.02
C ARG A 197 -26.91 14.89 14.14
N SER A 198 -27.40 16.10 13.90
CA SER A 198 -26.62 17.15 13.27
C SER A 198 -25.90 17.96 14.35
N VAL A 199 -24.58 18.17 14.21
CA VAL A 199 -24.01 19.42 14.74
C VAL A 199 -24.26 20.48 13.67
N SER A 200 -25.26 21.32 13.96
CA SER A 200 -25.93 22.32 13.12
C SER A 200 -26.47 21.84 11.76
N ASP A 201 -27.79 21.61 11.69
CA ASP A 201 -28.50 21.66 10.42
C ASP A 201 -28.37 23.06 9.79
N TYR A 202 -28.48 23.13 8.45
CA TYR A 202 -28.76 24.41 7.78
C TYR A 202 -29.90 25.09 8.51
N CYS A 203 -29.68 26.36 8.86
CA CYS A 203 -30.68 27.14 9.58
C CYS A 203 -32.07 27.02 8.94
N ASN A 204 -33.06 26.68 9.76
CA ASN A 204 -34.46 26.65 9.33
C ASN A 204 -34.92 28.08 9.04
N VAL A 205 -35.63 28.26 7.92
CA VAL A 205 -36.29 29.52 7.60
C VAL A 205 -37.66 29.53 8.26
N GLY A 206 -37.80 30.31 9.33
CA GLY A 206 -39.09 30.58 9.96
C GLY A 206 -39.97 31.51 9.12
N GLY A 207 -41.25 31.64 9.46
CA GLY A 207 -42.10 32.63 8.78
C GLY A 207 -43.59 32.34 8.86
N THR A 208 -44.36 33.16 8.15
CA THR A 208 -45.80 32.98 7.99
C THR A 208 -46.14 32.82 6.52
N ILE A 209 -47.04 31.88 6.21
CA ILE A 209 -47.69 31.75 4.90
C ILE A 209 -49.08 32.36 5.02
N THR A 210 -49.37 33.43 4.27
CA THR A 210 -50.71 34.03 4.18
C THR A 210 -51.23 34.12 2.74
N SER A 211 -50.31 34.09 1.78
CA SER A 211 -50.52 34.04 0.34
C SER A 211 -50.96 32.66 -0.11
N ASP A 212 -51.38 32.57 -1.38
CA ASP A 212 -51.77 31.36 -2.08
C ASP A 212 -50.76 30.90 -3.17
N ARG A 213 -49.63 31.61 -3.29
CA ARG A 213 -48.51 31.39 -4.23
C ARG A 213 -47.50 30.29 -3.84
N TYR A 214 -47.04 29.44 -4.76
CA TYR A 214 -46.10 28.35 -4.44
C TYR A 214 -45.20 28.03 -5.63
N ILE A 215 -44.08 27.35 -5.38
CA ILE A 215 -43.22 26.81 -6.43
C ILE A 215 -43.85 25.49 -6.91
N SER A 216 -44.28 25.44 -8.17
CA SER A 216 -44.91 24.27 -8.79
C SER A 216 -43.91 23.32 -9.45
N SER A 217 -42.76 23.81 -9.89
CA SER A 217 -41.73 22.97 -10.48
C SER A 217 -40.35 23.59 -10.36
N ILE A 218 -39.33 22.73 -10.35
CA ILE A 218 -37.90 23.08 -10.40
C ILE A 218 -37.23 22.09 -11.35
N THR A 219 -36.43 22.56 -12.30
CA THR A 219 -35.70 21.74 -13.26
C THR A 219 -34.28 22.25 -13.40
N THR A 220 -33.31 21.34 -13.53
CA THR A 220 -31.95 21.72 -13.91
C THR A 220 -31.63 21.27 -15.33
N THR A 221 -30.70 21.97 -15.96
CA THR A 221 -30.18 21.58 -17.28
C THR A 221 -28.70 21.91 -17.36
N GLY A 222 -27.89 20.96 -17.80
CA GLY A 222 -26.45 21.14 -18.04
C GLY A 222 -25.55 20.54 -16.97
N ALA A 223 -26.11 19.99 -15.89
CA ALA A 223 -25.34 19.24 -14.90
C ALA A 223 -25.01 17.83 -15.41
N SER A 224 -24.00 17.17 -14.83
CA SER A 224 -23.68 15.76 -15.13
C SER A 224 -24.82 14.81 -14.77
N THR A 225 -25.65 15.18 -13.79
CA THR A 225 -26.98 14.60 -13.58
C THR A 225 -27.96 15.72 -13.25
N ASP A 226 -28.99 15.87 -14.08
CA ASP A 226 -30.04 16.87 -13.90
C ASP A 226 -31.24 16.34 -13.10
N ILE A 227 -31.95 17.24 -12.41
CA ILE A 227 -33.17 16.93 -11.67
C ILE A 227 -34.41 17.62 -12.26
N SER A 228 -35.58 17.02 -12.01
CA SER A 228 -36.88 17.61 -12.35
C SER A 228 -37.88 17.33 -11.22
N ILE A 229 -38.31 18.40 -10.57
CA ILE A 229 -39.25 18.41 -9.44
C ILE A 229 -40.57 18.98 -9.92
N THR A 230 -41.68 18.29 -9.63
CA THR A 230 -43.04 18.80 -9.81
C THR A 230 -43.81 18.68 -8.49
N SER A 231 -44.41 19.79 -8.05
CA SER A 231 -45.11 19.93 -6.77
C SER A 231 -46.53 20.48 -7.00
N ASP A 232 -47.53 19.79 -6.46
CA ASP A 232 -48.95 20.12 -6.67
C ASP A 232 -49.62 20.87 -5.49
N ALA A 233 -48.97 21.05 -4.33
CA ALA A 233 -49.54 21.83 -3.20
C ALA A 233 -48.57 22.07 -2.02
N ARG A 234 -48.86 23.15 -1.27
CA ARG A 234 -48.15 23.65 -0.05
C ARG A 234 -48.27 22.72 1.16
N THR A 235 -47.17 22.50 1.90
CA THR A 235 -47.24 21.99 3.28
C THR A 235 -46.43 22.81 4.30
N ALA A 236 -45.38 23.56 3.93
CA ALA A 236 -44.60 24.36 4.89
C ALA A 236 -43.97 25.66 4.31
N VAL A 237 -43.54 26.57 5.19
CA VAL A 237 -42.77 27.80 4.86
C VAL A 237 -41.39 27.45 4.33
N TYR A 238 -40.83 26.36 4.83
CA TYR A 238 -39.52 25.84 4.50
C TYR A 238 -39.65 24.35 4.18
N GLU A 239 -39.09 23.93 3.05
CA GLU A 239 -39.07 22.54 2.60
C GLU A 239 -37.66 22.12 2.18
N LYS A 240 -37.31 20.85 2.42
CA LYS A 240 -36.08 20.23 1.95
C LYS A 240 -36.45 19.15 0.96
N TYR A 241 -35.95 19.27 -0.27
CA TYR A 241 -36.12 18.22 -1.27
C TYR A 241 -35.22 17.03 -0.92
N ALA A 242 -35.74 15.81 -1.07
CA ALA A 242 -35.13 14.60 -0.52
C ALA A 242 -35.07 13.43 -1.53
N SER A 243 -35.19 13.68 -2.83
CA SER A 243 -35.19 12.59 -3.82
C SER A 243 -34.46 12.97 -5.10
N GLY A 244 -33.23 12.51 -5.24
CA GLY A 244 -32.34 12.89 -6.35
C GLY A 244 -31.49 14.11 -6.01
N SER A 245 -30.30 14.17 -6.60
CA SER A 245 -29.33 15.23 -6.41
C SER A 245 -28.87 15.73 -7.77
N ILE A 246 -28.55 17.02 -7.85
CA ILE A 246 -27.84 17.58 -9.01
C ILE A 246 -26.40 17.08 -8.92
N VAL A 247 -25.87 16.41 -9.95
CA VAL A 247 -24.43 16.06 -9.98
C VAL A 247 -23.73 17.05 -10.88
N ALA A 248 -22.83 17.84 -10.33
CA ALA A 248 -21.99 18.79 -11.06
C ALA A 248 -20.51 18.41 -10.94
N ILE A 249 -19.67 19.00 -11.78
CA ILE A 249 -18.22 18.83 -11.74
C ILE A 249 -17.58 20.19 -11.43
N PRO A 250 -16.40 20.24 -10.78
CA PRO A 250 -15.65 21.48 -10.62
C PRO A 250 -15.41 22.15 -11.99
N GLY A 251 -15.66 23.46 -12.08
CA GLY A 251 -15.60 24.22 -13.34
C GLY A 251 -16.78 24.02 -14.30
N GLY A 252 -17.75 23.17 -13.95
CA GLY A 252 -18.97 22.95 -14.73
C GLY A 252 -20.00 24.07 -14.55
N GLU A 253 -20.88 24.23 -15.55
CA GLU A 253 -22.00 25.18 -15.50
C GLU A 253 -23.33 24.46 -15.71
N PHE A 254 -24.36 24.85 -14.95
CA PHE A 254 -25.72 24.37 -15.13
C PHE A 254 -26.74 25.44 -14.77
N THR A 255 -27.95 25.31 -15.31
CA THR A 255 -29.04 26.26 -15.09
C THR A 255 -30.10 25.63 -14.18
N VAL A 256 -30.62 26.41 -13.22
CA VAL A 256 -31.79 26.08 -12.41
C VAL A 256 -32.98 26.94 -12.87
N GLU A 257 -34.05 26.29 -13.34
CA GLU A 257 -35.32 26.93 -13.67
C GLU A 257 -36.39 26.52 -12.65
N PHE A 258 -37.20 27.46 -12.17
CA PHE A 258 -38.35 27.13 -11.32
C PHE A 258 -39.56 28.02 -11.60
N VAL A 259 -40.75 27.45 -11.33
CA VAL A 259 -42.04 28.06 -11.70
C VAL A 259 -42.86 28.34 -10.47
N GLN A 260 -43.35 29.57 -10.33
CA GLN A 260 -44.32 29.99 -9.33
C GLN A 260 -45.74 29.99 -9.92
N LYS A 261 -46.71 29.49 -9.14
CA LYS A 261 -48.16 29.58 -9.40
C LYS A 261 -48.91 30.19 -8.23
N SER A 262 -50.17 30.58 -8.43
CA SER A 262 -51.12 31.04 -7.40
C SER A 262 -52.43 30.26 -7.48
N ASN A 263 -53.00 29.87 -6.34
CA ASN A 263 -54.30 29.19 -6.31
C ASN A 263 -55.49 30.08 -6.72
N SER A 264 -55.35 31.42 -6.68
CA SER A 264 -56.39 32.39 -7.09
C SER A 264 -56.27 32.86 -8.54
N GLY A 265 -55.21 32.48 -9.26
CA GLY A 265 -55.01 32.79 -10.67
C GLY A 265 -54.54 34.23 -10.96
N THR A 266 -54.12 34.99 -9.95
CA THR A 266 -53.51 36.32 -10.13
C THR A 266 -52.04 36.34 -9.70
N ASN A 267 -51.12 36.43 -10.67
CA ASN A 267 -49.68 36.33 -10.44
C ASN A 267 -48.96 37.69 -10.48
N GLU A 268 -48.78 38.31 -9.32
CA GLU A 268 -47.71 39.30 -9.11
C GLU A 268 -46.36 38.57 -8.95
N ALA A 269 -45.32 38.99 -9.65
CA ALA A 269 -44.03 38.31 -9.55
C ALA A 269 -43.40 38.60 -8.17
N TRP A 270 -43.05 37.53 -7.45
CA TRP A 270 -42.23 37.63 -6.26
C TRP A 270 -40.75 37.75 -6.67
N VAL A 271 -39.88 37.95 -5.70
CA VAL A 271 -38.43 38.01 -5.92
C VAL A 271 -37.80 36.78 -5.28
N ALA A 272 -36.82 36.17 -5.97
CA ALA A 272 -36.13 35.01 -5.45
C ALA A 272 -34.65 35.31 -5.17
N ASP A 273 -34.15 34.88 -4.03
CA ASP A 273 -32.73 34.82 -3.70
C ASP A 273 -32.23 33.38 -3.81
N VAL A 274 -31.13 33.18 -4.54
CA VAL A 274 -30.51 31.87 -4.75
C VAL A 274 -29.14 31.81 -4.09
N TYR A 275 -28.87 30.72 -3.38
CA TYR A 275 -27.61 30.45 -2.70
C TYR A 275 -27.13 29.03 -3.04
N ALA A 276 -25.82 28.80 -3.07
CA ALA A 276 -25.20 27.48 -3.21
C ALA A 276 -24.04 27.36 -2.23
N ASP A 277 -24.09 26.34 -1.37
CA ASP A 277 -23.05 26.05 -0.37
C ASP A 277 -21.91 25.26 -1.03
N PHE A 278 -20.96 25.92 -1.70
CA PHE A 278 -19.95 25.22 -2.48
C PHE A 278 -18.87 24.55 -1.64
N ASN A 279 -18.69 24.96 -0.39
CA ASN A 279 -17.64 24.42 0.49
C ASN A 279 -18.19 23.38 1.49
N ALA A 280 -19.49 23.10 1.45
CA ALA A 280 -20.21 22.15 2.29
C ALA A 280 -20.10 22.44 3.81
N ASP A 281 -19.89 23.70 4.18
CA ASP A 281 -19.77 24.14 5.58
C ASP A 281 -21.13 24.29 6.29
N LYS A 282 -22.23 24.08 5.54
CA LYS A 282 -23.62 24.18 5.98
C LYS A 282 -24.06 25.59 6.38
N GLU A 283 -23.30 26.61 6.00
CA GLU A 283 -23.73 27.99 5.93
C GLU A 283 -23.97 28.42 4.47
N PHE A 284 -24.40 29.67 4.26
CA PHE A 284 -24.59 30.25 2.92
C PHE A 284 -24.07 31.69 2.92
N VAL A 285 -22.97 31.90 3.65
CA VAL A 285 -22.42 33.22 3.95
C VAL A 285 -20.96 33.34 3.52
N SER A 286 -20.36 32.24 3.06
CA SER A 286 -19.00 32.24 2.52
C SER A 286 -18.97 32.99 1.17
N GLU A 287 -17.79 33.51 0.85
CA GLU A 287 -17.60 34.32 -0.36
C GLU A 287 -17.90 33.47 -1.62
N GLY A 288 -18.84 33.93 -2.45
CA GLY A 288 -19.27 33.22 -3.66
C GLY A 288 -20.53 32.35 -3.52
N GLU A 289 -21.05 32.14 -2.30
CA GLU A 289 -22.22 31.28 -2.07
C GLU A 289 -23.57 31.95 -2.36
N TYR A 290 -23.61 33.28 -2.39
CA TYR A 290 -24.78 34.03 -2.82
C TYR A 290 -24.77 34.20 -4.35
N ILE A 291 -25.58 33.40 -5.04
CA ILE A 291 -25.69 33.42 -6.51
C ILE A 291 -26.35 34.71 -6.98
N GLY A 292 -27.41 35.14 -6.28
CA GLY A 292 -28.02 36.45 -6.50
C GLY A 292 -29.53 36.49 -6.36
N ARG A 293 -30.06 37.70 -6.56
CA ARG A 293 -31.48 38.01 -6.53
C ARG A 293 -32.05 38.09 -7.94
N ILE A 294 -33.02 37.23 -8.24
CA ILE A 294 -33.63 37.09 -9.57
C ILE A 294 -35.11 37.47 -9.56
N SER A 295 -35.57 38.09 -10.64
CA SER A 295 -36.97 38.48 -10.86
C SER A 295 -37.63 37.53 -11.84
N GLY A 296 -38.86 37.12 -11.55
CA GLY A 296 -39.59 36.18 -12.38
C GLY A 296 -40.19 36.82 -13.63
N VAL A 297 -40.28 36.06 -14.72
CA VAL A 297 -40.94 36.44 -15.97
C VAL A 297 -42.32 35.81 -16.01
N ALA A 298 -43.36 36.66 -16.08
CA ALA A 298 -44.74 36.18 -16.17
C ALA A 298 -45.01 35.50 -17.52
N SER A 299 -45.51 34.27 -17.48
CA SER A 299 -45.89 33.46 -18.64
C SER A 299 -47.28 32.85 -18.38
N GLY A 300 -48.33 33.55 -18.84
CA GLY A 300 -49.72 33.14 -18.56
C GLY A 300 -50.06 33.18 -17.06
N ASP A 301 -50.57 32.06 -16.54
CA ASP A 301 -50.90 31.87 -15.11
C ASP A 301 -49.70 31.35 -14.29
N GLU A 302 -48.48 31.51 -14.82
CA GLU A 302 -47.22 31.06 -14.20
C GLU A 302 -46.18 32.19 -14.20
N VAL A 303 -45.22 32.15 -13.28
CA VAL A 303 -44.06 33.04 -13.26
C VAL A 303 -42.81 32.18 -13.22
N VAL A 304 -41.94 32.30 -14.23
CA VAL A 304 -40.73 31.47 -14.37
C VAL A 304 -39.50 32.25 -13.92
N TYR A 305 -38.62 31.59 -13.19
CA TYR A 305 -37.34 32.12 -12.70
C TYR A 305 -36.21 31.23 -13.21
N THR A 306 -35.08 31.85 -13.55
CA THR A 306 -33.90 31.14 -14.07
C THR A 306 -32.65 31.68 -13.39
N ALA A 307 -31.78 30.78 -12.93
CA ALA A 307 -30.46 31.11 -12.38
C ALA A 307 -29.41 30.21 -13.02
N ASP A 308 -28.36 30.80 -13.57
CA ASP A 308 -27.18 30.06 -14.04
C ASP A 308 -26.19 29.93 -12.88
N ILE A 309 -25.67 28.73 -12.69
CA ILE A 309 -24.75 28.38 -11.60
C ILE A 309 -23.46 27.86 -12.22
N THR A 310 -22.37 28.54 -11.92
CA THR A 310 -21.00 28.12 -12.25
C THR A 310 -20.36 27.55 -11.01
N VAL A 311 -19.92 26.28 -11.06
CA VAL A 311 -19.19 25.65 -9.95
C VAL A 311 -17.73 26.12 -9.99
N PRO A 312 -17.18 26.70 -8.91
CA PRO A 312 -15.77 27.06 -8.87
C PRO A 312 -14.85 25.87 -9.21
N GLU A 313 -13.79 26.10 -9.98
CA GLU A 313 -12.83 25.05 -10.37
C GLU A 313 -12.10 24.44 -9.16
N THR A 314 -12.00 25.18 -8.06
CA THR A 314 -11.37 24.77 -6.80
C THR A 314 -12.33 24.06 -5.84
N THR A 315 -13.59 23.85 -6.24
CA THR A 315 -14.57 23.18 -5.39
C THR A 315 -14.21 21.71 -5.23
N ALA A 316 -14.00 21.29 -3.97
CA ALA A 316 -13.73 19.90 -3.64
C ALA A 316 -14.98 19.02 -3.87
N VAL A 317 -14.75 17.74 -4.18
CA VAL A 317 -15.79 16.69 -4.18
C VAL A 317 -16.52 16.72 -2.83
N SER A 318 -17.82 17.01 -2.87
CA SER A 318 -18.60 17.28 -1.66
C SER A 318 -20.10 17.12 -1.92
N SER A 319 -20.87 16.93 -0.84
CA SER A 319 -22.33 17.01 -0.86
C SER A 319 -22.78 18.32 -0.23
N CYS A 320 -23.41 19.16 -1.05
CA CYS A 320 -23.79 20.53 -0.75
C CYS A 320 -25.28 20.78 -0.99
N MET A 321 -25.74 22.00 -0.74
CA MET A 321 -27.14 22.40 -0.96
C MET A 321 -27.24 23.69 -1.77
N ILE A 322 -28.28 23.76 -2.60
CA ILE A 322 -28.80 25.01 -3.15
C ILE A 322 -30.00 25.45 -2.32
N ARG A 323 -30.08 26.73 -1.97
CA ARG A 323 -31.24 27.33 -1.31
C ARG A 323 -31.90 28.36 -2.22
N ILE A 324 -33.21 28.25 -2.38
CA ILE A 324 -34.04 29.23 -3.08
C ILE A 324 -35.02 29.83 -2.07
N LYS A 325 -34.98 31.16 -1.89
CA LYS A 325 -35.93 31.91 -1.04
C LYS A 325 -36.80 32.82 -1.91
N LEU A 326 -38.10 32.59 -1.93
CA LEU A 326 -39.08 33.39 -2.66
C LEU A 326 -39.86 34.28 -1.70
N THR A 327 -39.88 35.60 -1.96
CA THR A 327 -40.48 36.60 -1.05
C THR A 327 -41.24 37.68 -1.82
N ASP A 328 -42.24 38.28 -1.17
CA ASP A 328 -42.91 39.46 -1.73
C ASP A 328 -41.92 40.63 -1.81
N SER A 329 -41.89 41.27 -2.97
CA SER A 329 -41.02 42.40 -3.31
C SER A 329 -41.11 43.60 -2.34
N SER A 330 -42.17 43.69 -1.53
CA SER A 330 -42.42 44.81 -0.62
C SER A 330 -41.92 44.64 0.82
N ASP A 331 -41.54 43.43 1.28
CA ASP A 331 -41.44 43.14 2.72
C ASP A 331 -40.02 43.04 3.32
N ASP A 332 -38.93 43.20 2.57
CA ASP A 332 -37.56 43.12 3.16
C ASP A 332 -36.52 44.07 2.53
N ALA A 333 -36.78 45.38 2.63
CA ALA A 333 -35.77 46.40 2.39
C ALA A 333 -34.90 46.63 3.65
N VAL A 334 -34.00 45.69 3.96
CA VAL A 334 -32.88 46.00 4.86
C VAL A 334 -31.80 46.73 4.04
N ALA A 335 -31.51 47.96 4.42
CA ALA A 335 -30.56 48.81 3.72
C ALA A 335 -29.11 48.32 3.92
N GLY A 336 -28.51 47.77 2.86
CA GLY A 336 -27.06 47.83 2.65
C GLY A 336 -26.17 46.68 3.16
N GLY A 337 -26.66 45.44 3.28
CA GLY A 337 -25.84 44.26 3.58
C GLY A 337 -26.43 42.98 2.98
N ALA A 338 -25.59 41.97 2.75
CA ALA A 338 -25.97 40.67 2.18
C ALA A 338 -27.20 40.07 2.91
N TYR A 339 -28.17 39.58 2.12
CA TYR A 339 -29.41 39.02 2.63
C TYR A 339 -29.13 37.73 3.39
N SER A 340 -29.45 37.69 4.69
CA SER A 340 -29.23 36.50 5.51
C SER A 340 -30.06 35.32 4.98
N SER A 341 -29.38 34.28 4.55
CA SER A 341 -29.94 32.99 4.10
C SER A 341 -30.83 32.31 5.15
N CYS A 342 -30.68 32.70 6.43
CA CYS A 342 -31.36 32.15 7.60
C CYS A 342 -32.52 33.01 8.13
N SER A 343 -32.73 34.21 7.57
CA SER A 343 -33.78 35.12 8.05
C SER A 343 -35.18 34.56 7.80
N SER A 344 -36.09 34.79 8.75
CA SER A 344 -37.50 34.44 8.59
C SER A 344 -38.13 35.22 7.45
N VAL A 345 -39.05 34.59 6.71
CA VAL A 345 -39.80 35.23 5.62
C VAL A 345 -41.21 35.62 6.07
N VAL A 346 -41.64 36.83 5.74
CA VAL A 346 -43.03 37.26 5.88
C VAL A 346 -43.72 37.03 4.53
N ASP A 347 -44.71 36.16 4.54
CA ASP A 347 -45.44 35.73 3.34
C ASP A 347 -44.52 35.25 2.21
N GLY A 348 -43.67 34.27 2.51
CA GLY A 348 -42.66 33.73 1.59
C GLY A 348 -42.52 32.20 1.68
N TYR A 349 -41.64 31.66 0.84
CA TYR A 349 -41.35 30.23 0.75
C TYR A 349 -39.85 30.00 0.54
N ALA A 350 -39.28 28.99 1.19
CA ALA A 350 -37.88 28.62 1.04
C ALA A 350 -37.74 27.11 0.75
N ILE A 351 -36.87 26.75 -0.19
CA ILE A 351 -36.56 25.36 -0.49
C ILE A 351 -35.07 25.10 -0.57
N ASN A 352 -34.66 23.97 -0.01
CA ASN A 352 -33.30 23.45 -0.03
C ASN A 352 -33.24 22.23 -0.98
N ILE A 353 -32.33 22.25 -1.96
CA ILE A 353 -32.15 21.25 -3.01
C ILE A 353 -30.75 20.61 -2.87
N PRO A 354 -30.63 19.26 -2.84
CA PRO A 354 -29.34 18.58 -2.81
C PRO A 354 -28.50 18.74 -4.08
N MET A 355 -27.19 18.92 -3.91
CA MET A 355 -26.18 18.93 -4.98
C MET A 355 -24.96 18.07 -4.57
N GLU A 356 -24.36 17.37 -5.52
CA GLU A 356 -23.11 16.60 -5.39
C GLU A 356 -22.07 17.07 -6.42
N ILE A 357 -20.81 17.17 -6.01
CA ILE A 357 -19.65 17.49 -6.89
C ILE A 357 -18.83 16.21 -7.13
N SER A 358 -18.51 15.80 -8.38
CA SER A 358 -17.89 14.48 -8.74
C SER A 358 -16.78 14.52 -9.84
N GLU A 359 -16.05 13.39 -10.07
CA GLU A 359 -14.84 13.24 -10.95
C GLU A 359 -14.83 12.06 -12.01
N TYR A 360 -15.91 11.29 -12.33
CA TYR A 360 -16.11 10.25 -13.46
C TYR A 360 -16.18 8.68 -13.13
N ALA A 361 -16.68 7.80 -14.07
CA ALA A 361 -17.29 6.40 -13.94
C ALA A 361 -16.52 5.12 -14.55
N GLU A 362 -16.83 3.80 -14.29
CA GLU A 362 -15.83 2.64 -14.04
C GLU A 362 -15.95 1.08 -14.51
N ARG A 363 -15.00 0.12 -14.09
CA ARG A 363 -14.77 -1.44 -14.22
C ARG A 363 -13.87 -2.26 -13.13
N PRO A 364 -13.83 -3.66 -12.94
CA PRO A 364 -13.24 -4.47 -11.75
C PRO A 364 -11.94 -5.44 -11.79
N ILE A 365 -11.35 -5.94 -10.63
CA ILE A 365 -10.03 -6.68 -10.31
C ILE A 365 -10.12 -7.95 -9.35
N ILE A 366 -9.07 -8.82 -9.25
CA ILE A 366 -8.94 -10.11 -8.48
C ILE A 366 -7.56 -10.32 -7.76
N LYS A 367 -7.42 -11.33 -6.88
CA LYS A 367 -6.22 -11.65 -6.05
C LYS A 367 -5.48 -12.94 -6.42
N ILE A 368 -4.15 -12.93 -6.37
CA ILE A 368 -3.27 -14.09 -6.59
C ILE A 368 -2.26 -14.22 -5.48
N THR A 369 -2.03 -15.44 -5.00
CA THR A 369 -1.02 -15.73 -3.98
C THR A 369 -0.07 -16.81 -4.47
N GLY A 370 1.24 -16.57 -4.37
CA GLY A 370 2.31 -17.48 -4.76
C GLY A 370 3.11 -17.89 -3.53
N GLN A 371 3.15 -19.19 -3.23
CA GLN A 371 3.74 -19.73 -2.00
C GLN A 371 4.68 -20.87 -2.31
N SER A 372 5.75 -21.01 -1.53
CA SER A 372 6.54 -22.23 -1.49
C SER A 372 5.98 -23.18 -0.43
N ASP A 373 5.91 -24.48 -0.71
CA ASP A 373 5.52 -25.47 0.31
C ASP A 373 6.56 -25.63 1.42
N GLN A 374 7.83 -25.36 1.11
CA GLN A 374 8.99 -25.34 2.00
C GLN A 374 9.88 -24.15 1.62
N SER A 375 9.82 -23.06 2.39
CA SER A 375 10.59 -21.83 2.10
C SER A 375 12.10 -22.05 1.98
N ASP A 376 12.62 -23.06 2.68
CA ASP A 376 14.03 -23.41 2.67
C ASP A 376 14.44 -24.15 1.37
N TRP A 377 13.48 -24.65 0.58
CA TRP A 377 13.70 -25.50 -0.61
C TRP A 377 13.51 -24.78 -1.94
N GLY A 378 12.92 -23.59 -1.93
CA GLY A 378 12.74 -22.77 -3.12
C GLY A 378 11.89 -21.54 -2.86
N ALA A 379 12.09 -20.53 -3.70
CA ALA A 379 11.42 -19.25 -3.62
C ALA A 379 10.39 -19.07 -4.74
N VAL A 380 9.40 -18.22 -4.48
CA VAL A 380 8.36 -17.84 -5.44
C VAL A 380 8.42 -16.34 -5.67
N LYS A 381 8.29 -15.92 -6.92
CA LYS A 381 8.27 -14.50 -7.32
C LYS A 381 7.20 -14.27 -8.37
N PHE A 382 6.67 -13.06 -8.41
CA PHE A 382 5.87 -12.60 -9.54
C PHE A 382 6.71 -11.71 -10.46
N LYS A 383 6.69 -12.02 -11.75
CA LYS A 383 7.52 -11.34 -12.77
C LYS A 383 7.07 -9.88 -12.90
N GLY A 384 8.00 -8.93 -12.82
CA GLY A 384 7.71 -7.49 -12.83
C GLY A 384 7.52 -6.84 -11.46
N TYR A 385 7.63 -7.59 -10.36
CA TYR A 385 7.42 -7.09 -8.99
C TYR A 385 8.65 -7.34 -8.09
N GLU A 386 8.79 -6.57 -7.00
CA GLU A 386 9.91 -6.68 -6.06
C GLU A 386 10.00 -8.07 -5.40
N SER A 387 11.21 -8.44 -4.97
CA SER A 387 11.44 -9.75 -4.33
C SER A 387 10.82 -9.79 -2.93
N GLY A 388 10.00 -10.80 -2.64
CA GLY A 388 9.27 -10.92 -1.36
C GLY A 388 7.77 -10.64 -1.46
N VAL A 389 7.29 -10.19 -2.63
CA VAL A 389 5.86 -10.10 -2.95
C VAL A 389 5.29 -11.51 -3.11
N THR A 390 4.51 -11.97 -2.13
CA THR A 390 3.84 -13.28 -2.14
C THR A 390 2.37 -13.20 -2.56
N GLU A 391 1.82 -11.99 -2.69
CA GLU A 391 0.44 -11.74 -3.10
C GLU A 391 0.32 -10.56 -4.07
N LEU A 392 -0.59 -10.67 -5.04
CA LEU A 392 -0.77 -9.71 -6.13
C LEU A 392 -2.25 -9.48 -6.41
N MET A 393 -2.66 -8.21 -6.42
CA MET A 393 -4.00 -7.78 -6.80
C MET A 393 -3.93 -7.24 -8.23
N ILE A 394 -4.56 -7.92 -9.18
CA ILE A 394 -4.47 -7.63 -10.61
C ILE A 394 -5.85 -7.65 -11.24
N GLU A 395 -6.08 -6.91 -12.33
CA GLU A 395 -7.45 -6.83 -12.84
C GLU A 395 -8.02 -8.22 -13.11
N LYS A 396 -9.35 -8.38 -12.97
CA LYS A 396 -9.98 -9.65 -13.23
C LYS A 396 -9.58 -9.91 -14.64
N GLU A 397 -9.10 -11.12 -14.88
CA GLU A 397 -8.62 -11.38 -16.20
C GLU A 397 -7.41 -10.44 -16.53
N THR A 398 -6.39 -10.40 -15.67
CA THR A 398 -5.06 -9.88 -15.99
C THR A 398 -4.06 -11.03 -16.01
N ALA A 399 -3.26 -11.09 -17.06
CA ALA A 399 -2.27 -12.14 -17.20
C ALA A 399 -1.06 -11.82 -16.32
N ILE A 400 -0.71 -12.73 -15.42
CA ILE A 400 0.52 -12.63 -14.63
C ILE A 400 1.38 -13.85 -14.83
N THR A 401 2.66 -13.69 -14.52
CA THR A 401 3.61 -14.80 -14.48
C THR A 401 4.10 -14.96 -13.06
N VAL A 402 3.89 -16.14 -12.49
CA VAL A 402 4.56 -16.56 -11.25
C VAL A 402 5.75 -17.45 -11.62
N THR A 403 6.87 -17.24 -10.96
CA THR A 403 8.11 -17.97 -11.18
C THR A 403 8.56 -18.63 -9.88
N ALA A 404 8.92 -19.92 -9.97
CA ALA A 404 9.46 -20.71 -8.88
C ALA A 404 10.93 -20.93 -9.15
N THR A 405 11.76 -20.53 -8.20
CA THR A 405 13.20 -20.76 -8.24
C THR A 405 13.53 -21.79 -7.17
N PRO A 406 13.83 -23.05 -7.54
CA PRO A 406 14.32 -24.03 -6.57
C PRO A 406 15.59 -23.54 -5.91
N ASN A 407 15.70 -23.76 -4.61
CA ASN A 407 17.01 -23.67 -3.97
C ASN A 407 17.81 -24.91 -4.35
N ALA A 408 19.12 -24.71 -4.44
CA ALA A 408 20.18 -25.69 -4.34
C ALA A 408 19.74 -27.01 -3.62
N GLY A 409 19.52 -28.10 -4.36
CA GLY A 409 19.26 -29.47 -3.83
C GLY A 409 17.85 -29.98 -4.03
N TYR A 410 17.03 -29.13 -4.58
CA TYR A 410 15.62 -29.35 -4.77
C TYR A 410 15.28 -29.04 -6.22
N ARG A 411 14.31 -29.76 -6.75
CA ARG A 411 13.72 -29.44 -8.04
C ARG A 411 12.31 -29.00 -7.84
N PHE A 412 11.91 -28.09 -8.71
CA PHE A 412 10.52 -27.75 -8.85
C PHE A 412 9.73 -28.98 -9.30
N LYS A 413 8.75 -29.38 -8.50
CA LYS A 413 7.87 -30.52 -8.79
C LYS A 413 6.65 -30.08 -9.61
N GLY A 414 6.23 -28.83 -9.42
CA GLY A 414 5.06 -28.26 -10.08
C GLY A 414 4.35 -27.23 -9.22
N TRP A 415 3.53 -26.43 -9.88
CA TRP A 415 2.59 -25.50 -9.27
C TRP A 415 1.32 -26.26 -8.97
N TYR A 416 0.86 -26.16 -7.73
CA TYR A 416 -0.37 -26.79 -7.29
C TYR A 416 -1.32 -25.70 -6.83
N ASN A 417 -2.56 -25.74 -7.32
CA ASN A 417 -3.60 -24.91 -6.75
C ASN A 417 -3.91 -25.44 -5.35
N GLN A 418 -3.72 -24.61 -4.33
CA GLN A 418 -3.85 -25.02 -2.93
C GLN A 418 -5.26 -25.50 -2.59
N GLU A 419 -6.27 -24.86 -3.18
CA GLU A 419 -7.69 -25.10 -2.91
C GLU A 419 -8.17 -26.43 -3.48
N THR A 420 -7.73 -26.79 -4.68
CA THR A 420 -8.10 -28.05 -5.33
C THR A 420 -7.12 -29.19 -5.05
N GLY A 421 -5.89 -28.87 -4.64
CA GLY A 421 -4.76 -29.79 -4.55
C GLY A 421 -4.26 -30.30 -5.91
N GLY A 422 -4.85 -29.81 -7.02
CA GLY A 422 -4.51 -30.21 -8.38
C GLY A 422 -3.23 -29.56 -8.88
N LEU A 423 -2.44 -30.33 -9.63
CA LEU A 423 -1.29 -29.81 -10.37
C LEU A 423 -1.80 -28.90 -11.50
N VAL A 424 -1.36 -27.64 -11.53
CA VAL A 424 -1.78 -26.64 -12.52
C VAL A 424 -0.68 -26.29 -13.53
N SER A 425 0.59 -26.47 -13.18
CA SER A 425 1.70 -26.36 -14.13
C SER A 425 2.90 -27.17 -13.64
N VAL A 426 3.70 -27.71 -14.57
CA VAL A 426 5.00 -28.35 -14.28
C VAL A 426 6.20 -27.45 -14.59
N ASP A 427 5.95 -26.32 -15.26
CA ASP A 427 6.98 -25.36 -15.64
C ASP A 427 7.26 -24.41 -14.49
N THR A 428 8.53 -24.06 -14.29
CA THR A 428 8.98 -23.15 -13.21
C THR A 428 8.37 -21.75 -13.37
N GLU A 429 8.17 -21.29 -14.60
CA GLU A 429 7.34 -20.13 -14.91
C GLU A 429 5.93 -20.58 -15.27
N TYR A 430 4.93 -20.13 -14.50
CA TYR A 430 3.53 -20.33 -14.80
C TYR A 430 2.86 -18.99 -15.07
N ARG A 431 2.61 -18.72 -16.35
CA ARG A 431 1.81 -17.58 -16.79
C ARG A 431 0.36 -18.01 -16.90
N PHE A 432 -0.49 -17.34 -16.14
CA PHE A 432 -1.91 -17.63 -16.13
C PHE A 432 -2.65 -16.34 -15.80
N SER A 433 -3.92 -16.30 -16.15
CA SER A 433 -4.75 -15.17 -15.81
C SER A 433 -5.94 -15.69 -15.04
N PRO A 434 -5.97 -15.47 -13.73
CA PRO A 434 -7.10 -15.91 -12.98
C PRO A 434 -8.31 -15.07 -13.34
N ASP A 435 -9.46 -15.68 -13.16
CA ASP A 435 -10.80 -15.09 -13.23
C ASP A 435 -11.49 -15.17 -11.86
N TYR A 436 -10.81 -15.78 -10.89
CA TYR A 436 -11.14 -15.93 -9.49
C TYR A 436 -9.85 -15.98 -8.67
N ASN A 437 -9.94 -15.71 -7.37
CA ASN A 437 -8.74 -15.69 -6.53
C ASN A 437 -8.07 -17.07 -6.49
N ILE A 438 -6.76 -17.12 -6.63
CA ILE A 438 -6.02 -18.38 -6.71
C ILE A 438 -4.80 -18.37 -5.80
N ILE A 439 -4.58 -19.49 -5.10
CA ILE A 439 -3.34 -19.71 -4.36
C ILE A 439 -2.57 -20.81 -5.05
N LEU A 440 -1.38 -20.46 -5.51
CA LEU A 440 -0.45 -21.35 -6.15
C LEU A 440 0.67 -21.70 -5.20
N VAL A 441 0.79 -22.99 -4.93
CA VAL A 441 1.88 -23.55 -4.14
C VAL A 441 2.88 -24.15 -5.10
N ALA A 442 4.05 -23.52 -5.19
CA ALA A 442 5.24 -24.14 -5.71
C ALA A 442 5.60 -25.29 -4.78
N ARG A 443 5.54 -26.52 -5.29
CA ARG A 443 6.05 -27.66 -4.55
C ARG A 443 7.44 -28.00 -5.02
N PHE A 444 8.30 -28.22 -4.05
CA PHE A 444 9.64 -28.68 -4.28
C PHE A 444 9.75 -30.12 -3.79
N GLU A 445 10.56 -30.91 -4.48
CA GLU A 445 11.00 -32.18 -3.94
C GLU A 445 12.52 -32.17 -3.91
N GLU A 446 13.08 -32.81 -2.88
CA GLU A 446 14.50 -33.14 -2.87
C GLU A 446 14.81 -33.83 -4.20
N ILE A 447 15.77 -33.27 -4.94
CA ILE A 447 16.36 -34.02 -6.04
C ILE A 447 16.99 -35.23 -5.35
N PRO A 448 16.51 -36.46 -5.66
CA PRO A 448 17.07 -37.63 -5.03
C PRO A 448 18.55 -37.62 -5.35
N PHE A 449 19.38 -37.48 -4.32
CA PHE A 449 20.83 -37.51 -4.47
C PHE A 449 21.16 -38.71 -5.33
N CYS A 450 21.68 -38.49 -6.54
CA CYS A 450 21.67 -39.55 -7.53
C CYS A 450 22.37 -40.76 -6.92
N MET A 451 21.75 -41.94 -6.88
CA MET A 451 22.34 -43.10 -6.20
C MET A 451 22.53 -44.18 -7.26
N PRO A 452 23.76 -44.69 -7.44
CA PRO A 452 24.00 -45.67 -8.49
C PRO A 452 23.22 -46.96 -8.22
N GLU A 453 22.52 -47.45 -9.25
CA GLU A 453 21.70 -48.67 -9.17
C GLU A 453 22.62 -49.91 -9.07
N TYR A 454 22.54 -50.65 -7.96
CA TYR A 454 23.46 -51.75 -7.67
C TYR A 454 23.15 -53.01 -8.48
N GLN A 455 24.09 -53.44 -9.33
CA GLN A 455 24.25 -54.84 -9.66
C GLN A 455 25.11 -55.43 -8.54
N THR A 456 24.56 -56.34 -7.73
CA THR A 456 25.34 -56.95 -6.65
C THR A 456 26.63 -57.60 -7.20
N PRO A 457 27.81 -57.39 -6.59
CA PRO A 457 28.03 -56.84 -5.25
C PRO A 457 28.95 -55.59 -5.21
N ALA A 458 28.38 -54.39 -5.24
CA ALA A 458 29.08 -53.17 -4.78
C ALA A 458 28.56 -52.74 -3.38
N LYS A 459 29.33 -51.92 -2.64
CA LYS A 459 28.98 -51.39 -1.30
C LYS A 459 28.92 -49.86 -1.26
N TYR A 460 27.92 -49.33 -0.55
CA TYR A 460 27.71 -47.90 -0.31
C TYR A 460 28.27 -47.49 1.06
N TYR A 461 29.08 -46.44 1.12
CA TYR A 461 29.63 -45.90 2.36
C TYR A 461 29.20 -44.44 2.53
N LEU A 462 28.31 -44.19 3.49
CA LEU A 462 27.81 -42.86 3.83
C LEU A 462 28.43 -42.44 5.18
N GLY A 463 29.14 -41.32 5.22
CA GLY A 463 29.86 -40.90 6.42
C GLY A 463 29.97 -39.39 6.57
N LYS A 464 29.61 -38.87 7.76
CA LYS A 464 29.90 -37.50 8.17
C LYS A 464 31.35 -37.45 8.69
N ALA A 465 32.16 -36.51 8.21
CA ALA A 465 33.57 -36.39 8.60
C ALA A 465 33.72 -36.23 10.12
N SER A 466 34.57 -37.02 10.76
CA SER A 466 35.01 -36.74 12.13
C SER A 466 36.35 -36.01 12.09
N ILE A 467 36.32 -34.72 12.39
CA ILE A 467 37.52 -33.90 12.52
C ILE A 467 38.29 -34.42 13.75
N THR A 468 39.48 -34.99 13.53
CA THR A 468 40.39 -35.25 14.65
C THR A 468 41.14 -33.95 14.94
N PRO A 469 41.06 -33.36 16.15
CA PRO A 469 41.48 -31.97 16.43
C PRO A 469 42.97 -31.64 16.26
N ALA A 470 43.80 -32.54 15.73
CA ALA A 470 45.27 -32.43 15.73
C ALA A 470 45.92 -32.35 14.34
N SER A 471 45.17 -32.41 13.23
CA SER A 471 45.72 -32.21 11.88
C SER A 471 44.90 -31.14 11.14
N GLN A 472 45.57 -30.20 10.46
CA GLN A 472 44.98 -29.25 9.49
C GLN A 472 44.45 -29.97 8.22
N SER A 473 43.89 -31.17 8.41
CA SER A 473 43.45 -32.10 7.39
C SER A 473 42.29 -32.89 7.98
N ALA A 474 41.15 -32.88 7.30
CA ALA A 474 40.05 -33.75 7.66
C ALA A 474 40.35 -35.17 7.14
N LEU A 475 40.35 -36.13 8.06
CA LEU A 475 40.68 -37.52 7.79
C LEU A 475 39.38 -38.34 7.79
N TYR A 476 38.94 -38.81 6.63
CA TYR A 476 37.84 -39.76 6.52
C TYR A 476 38.43 -41.16 6.64
N TYR A 477 38.34 -41.75 7.83
CA TYR A 477 38.67 -43.16 8.03
C TYR A 477 37.46 -44.01 7.62
N VAL A 478 37.46 -44.50 6.38
CA VAL A 478 36.51 -45.53 5.96
C VAL A 478 36.97 -46.82 6.64
N GLY A 479 36.33 -47.18 7.76
CA GLY A 479 36.77 -48.27 8.64
C GLY A 479 37.16 -49.55 7.88
N SER A 480 38.28 -50.16 8.27
CA SER A 480 38.63 -51.52 7.88
C SER A 480 37.67 -52.49 8.58
N SER A 481 36.55 -52.84 7.95
CA SER A 481 35.73 -53.94 8.45
C SER A 481 36.39 -55.27 8.08
N THR A 482 37.24 -55.78 8.95
CA THR A 482 37.66 -57.19 8.95
C THR A 482 36.61 -58.00 9.71
N SER A 483 35.54 -58.43 9.03
CA SER A 483 34.76 -59.59 9.47
C SER A 483 34.03 -60.26 8.31
N SER A 484 34.46 -61.49 8.03
CA SER A 484 33.70 -62.64 7.49
C SER A 484 32.18 -62.49 7.67
N GLU A 485 31.34 -62.53 6.62
CA GLU A 485 30.97 -63.75 5.89
C GLU A 485 30.80 -63.58 4.36
N ASP A 486 30.95 -62.37 3.81
CA ASP A 486 30.63 -62.08 2.38
C ASP A 486 31.83 -61.81 1.44
N GLY A 487 33.08 -61.94 1.92
CA GLY A 487 34.27 -61.96 1.04
C GLY A 487 34.68 -60.67 0.29
N ILE A 488 34.12 -59.48 0.58
CA ILE A 488 34.48 -58.23 -0.13
C ILE A 488 34.96 -57.13 0.84
N SER A 489 36.26 -56.78 0.76
CA SER A 489 36.98 -55.76 1.54
C SER A 489 36.87 -54.35 0.93
N SER A 490 36.89 -53.29 1.75
CA SER A 490 36.95 -51.89 1.27
C SER A 490 38.20 -51.61 0.43
N ASN A 491 38.04 -50.92 -0.70
CA ASN A 491 39.12 -50.68 -1.68
C ASN A 491 39.97 -49.41 -1.37
N ILE A 492 39.46 -48.47 -0.55
CA ILE A 492 40.18 -47.28 -0.06
C ILE A 492 40.67 -47.52 1.38
N GLN A 493 41.95 -47.22 1.61
CA GLN A 493 42.58 -47.20 2.93
C GLN A 493 42.47 -45.84 3.62
N ARG A 494 42.57 -44.75 2.86
CA ARG A 494 42.52 -43.38 3.39
C ARG A 494 41.94 -42.40 2.38
N LEU A 495 41.05 -41.53 2.85
CA LEU A 495 40.54 -40.36 2.16
C LEU A 495 40.81 -39.13 3.04
N SER A 496 41.40 -38.06 2.49
CA SER A 496 41.77 -36.88 3.30
C SER A 496 41.66 -35.58 2.50
N ILE A 497 40.99 -34.59 3.07
CA ILE A 497 40.97 -33.22 2.53
C ILE A 497 42.09 -32.44 3.19
N LEU A 498 43.09 -32.06 2.39
CA LEU A 498 44.25 -31.28 2.82
C LEU A 498 43.84 -29.81 2.91
N GLY A 499 43.86 -29.23 4.12
CA GLY A 499 43.43 -27.86 4.38
C GLY A 499 42.18 -27.72 5.26
N GLY A 500 41.42 -28.80 5.46
CA GLY A 500 40.18 -28.80 6.26
C GLY A 500 38.90 -28.92 5.40
N VAL A 501 37.72 -28.97 6.04
CA VAL A 501 36.43 -29.10 5.34
C VAL A 501 35.79 -27.76 4.96
N ASN A 502 36.24 -26.64 5.54
CA ASN A 502 35.77 -25.31 5.16
C ASN A 502 36.60 -24.83 3.98
N VAL A 503 35.97 -24.60 2.84
CA VAL A 503 36.62 -24.24 1.57
C VAL A 503 36.07 -22.90 1.09
N LYS A 504 36.95 -21.99 0.64
CA LYS A 504 36.54 -20.64 0.23
C LYS A 504 36.25 -20.61 -1.27
N ARG A 505 35.22 -19.85 -1.67
CA ARG A 505 34.98 -19.50 -3.08
C ARG A 505 36.24 -18.93 -3.73
N GLY A 506 36.51 -19.33 -4.97
CA GLY A 506 37.67 -18.90 -5.74
C GLY A 506 39.01 -19.53 -5.33
N THR A 507 39.03 -20.49 -4.39
CA THR A 507 40.26 -21.13 -3.92
C THR A 507 40.35 -22.61 -4.30
N THR A 508 41.56 -23.19 -4.28
CA THR A 508 41.79 -24.61 -4.58
C THR A 508 42.19 -25.38 -3.32
N PHE A 509 41.58 -26.54 -3.07
CA PHE A 509 42.00 -27.50 -2.05
C PHE A 509 42.38 -28.85 -2.69
N SER A 510 43.04 -29.72 -1.92
CA SER A 510 43.47 -31.03 -2.41
C SER A 510 42.77 -32.18 -1.68
N LEU A 511 42.19 -33.11 -2.43
CA LEU A 511 41.64 -34.37 -1.93
C LEU A 511 42.63 -35.52 -2.18
N TYR A 512 43.19 -36.08 -1.12
CA TYR A 512 44.13 -37.20 -1.15
C TYR A 512 43.43 -38.54 -0.95
N ILE A 513 43.78 -39.53 -1.77
CA ILE A 513 43.20 -40.89 -1.76
C ILE A 513 44.33 -41.94 -1.73
N GLU A 514 44.20 -42.93 -0.86
CA GLU A 514 45.12 -44.08 -0.74
C GLU A 514 44.38 -45.42 -0.87
N LYS A 515 44.88 -46.30 -1.72
CA LYS A 515 44.31 -47.63 -2.02
C LYS A 515 44.75 -48.66 -0.96
N ALA A 516 43.86 -49.58 -0.57
CA ALA A 516 44.17 -50.67 0.36
C ALA A 516 45.02 -51.79 -0.28
N ASN A 517 46.09 -52.21 0.40
CA ASN A 517 47.12 -53.11 -0.13
C ASN A 517 46.70 -54.60 -0.31
N SER A 518 45.46 -55.01 0.02
CA SER A 518 45.09 -56.43 0.12
C SER A 518 43.83 -56.90 -0.64
N SER A 519 43.18 -56.08 -1.48
CA SER A 519 42.03 -56.55 -2.26
C SER A 519 42.47 -57.18 -3.59
N ALA A 520 42.37 -58.50 -3.70
CA ALA A 520 42.62 -59.24 -4.95
C ALA A 520 41.57 -58.97 -6.05
N ALA A 521 40.56 -58.12 -5.77
CA ALA A 521 39.39 -57.92 -6.61
C ALA A 521 39.58 -56.87 -7.72
N LEU A 522 40.56 -55.95 -7.65
CA LEU A 522 40.75 -54.89 -8.67
C LEU A 522 42.24 -54.54 -8.89
N SER A 523 42.89 -55.19 -9.86
CA SER A 523 44.31 -54.97 -10.20
C SER A 523 44.60 -53.62 -10.89
N SER A 524 43.58 -53.03 -11.53
CA SER A 524 43.48 -51.65 -12.00
C SER A 524 42.09 -51.14 -11.63
N ALA A 525 41.96 -49.91 -11.14
CA ALA A 525 40.66 -49.32 -10.80
C ALA A 525 40.60 -47.90 -11.36
N ASN A 526 39.53 -47.58 -12.06
CA ASN A 526 39.21 -46.22 -12.46
C ASN A 526 38.57 -45.50 -11.28
N VAL A 527 38.98 -44.25 -11.06
CA VAL A 527 38.46 -43.39 -10.00
C VAL A 527 38.07 -42.05 -10.58
N ALA A 528 36.94 -41.51 -10.16
CA ALA A 528 36.44 -40.21 -10.57
C ALA A 528 35.82 -39.45 -9.39
N LEU A 529 35.91 -38.13 -9.44
CA LEU A 529 35.41 -37.21 -8.41
C LEU A 529 34.47 -36.17 -9.02
N TRP A 530 33.38 -35.88 -8.32
CA TRP A 530 32.44 -34.80 -8.61
C TRP A 530 32.15 -33.98 -7.35
N ALA A 531 31.73 -32.71 -7.53
CA ALA A 531 31.37 -31.79 -6.46
C ALA A 531 30.13 -30.96 -6.83
N ASP A 532 29.08 -31.11 -6.05
CA ASP A 532 27.76 -30.49 -6.21
C ASP A 532 27.78 -29.05 -5.67
N TRP A 533 28.34 -28.13 -6.44
CA TRP A 533 28.67 -26.76 -6.01
C TRP A 533 27.45 -25.88 -5.89
N ASP A 534 26.48 -26.10 -6.77
CA ASP A 534 25.19 -25.42 -6.75
C ASP A 534 24.19 -26.10 -5.79
N LYS A 535 24.65 -27.14 -5.10
CA LYS A 535 23.93 -28.10 -4.25
C LYS A 535 22.73 -28.74 -4.91
N SER A 536 22.56 -28.73 -6.23
CA SER A 536 21.46 -29.34 -6.96
C SER A 536 21.19 -30.81 -6.63
N HIS A 537 22.07 -31.51 -5.90
CA HIS A 537 22.02 -32.95 -5.62
C HIS A 537 22.10 -33.82 -6.89
N SER A 538 22.37 -33.18 -8.03
CA SER A 538 22.92 -33.77 -9.24
C SER A 538 24.44 -33.59 -9.23
N PHE A 539 25.12 -34.28 -10.14
CA PHE A 539 26.53 -34.01 -10.43
C PHE A 539 26.61 -33.75 -11.91
N ASP A 540 26.50 -32.48 -12.28
CA ASP A 540 26.49 -32.03 -13.67
C ASP A 540 27.89 -32.11 -14.30
N SER A 541 27.97 -31.95 -15.62
CA SER A 541 29.24 -32.14 -16.35
C SER A 541 30.32 -31.14 -15.94
N ASP A 542 29.94 -29.94 -15.53
CA ASP A 542 30.80 -28.88 -15.00
C ASP A 542 31.20 -29.09 -13.54
N GLU A 543 30.53 -30.00 -12.85
CA GLU A 543 30.82 -30.44 -11.49
C GLU A 543 31.78 -31.64 -11.43
N TYR A 544 32.14 -32.17 -12.60
CA TYR A 544 33.17 -33.18 -12.74
C TYR A 544 34.57 -32.61 -12.50
N ILE A 545 35.25 -33.13 -11.48
CA ILE A 545 36.61 -32.68 -11.14
C ILE A 545 37.67 -33.41 -11.95
N GLY A 546 37.44 -34.69 -12.26
CA GLY A 546 38.37 -35.49 -13.07
C GLY A 546 38.33 -36.99 -12.77
N SER A 547 39.14 -37.74 -13.50
CA SER A 547 39.36 -39.17 -13.26
C SER A 547 40.81 -39.60 -13.44
N TYR A 548 41.14 -40.70 -12.79
CA TYR A 548 42.45 -41.36 -12.87
C TYR A 548 42.28 -42.87 -13.00
N ASN A 549 43.16 -43.50 -13.78
CA ASN A 549 43.37 -44.94 -13.69
C ASN A 549 44.43 -45.20 -12.61
N ILE A 550 44.01 -45.77 -11.47
CA ILE A 550 44.88 -45.97 -10.33
C ILE A 550 45.69 -47.25 -10.53
N THR A 551 46.94 -47.08 -10.95
CA THR A 551 47.98 -48.12 -10.99
C THR A 551 48.96 -48.03 -9.80
N SER A 552 48.91 -46.94 -9.02
CA SER A 552 49.75 -46.63 -7.85
C SER A 552 48.99 -46.78 -6.53
N SER A 553 49.68 -46.73 -5.38
CA SER A 553 49.06 -46.85 -4.05
C SER A 553 48.29 -45.59 -3.60
N SER A 554 48.46 -44.43 -4.24
CA SER A 554 47.78 -43.18 -3.89
C SER A 554 47.68 -42.17 -5.04
N ASN A 555 46.67 -41.29 -4.97
CA ASN A 555 46.38 -40.21 -5.92
C ASN A 555 45.86 -38.95 -5.21
N THR A 556 45.83 -37.82 -5.91
CA THR A 556 45.34 -36.53 -5.38
C THR A 556 44.54 -35.79 -6.44
N PHE A 557 43.33 -35.36 -6.09
CA PHE A 557 42.56 -34.39 -6.86
C PHE A 557 42.86 -32.98 -6.35
N ASN A 558 43.06 -32.03 -7.26
CA ASN A 558 43.04 -30.61 -6.92
C ASN A 558 41.68 -30.06 -7.33
N VAL A 559 40.96 -29.53 -6.37
CA VAL A 559 39.56 -29.13 -6.50
C VAL A 559 39.48 -27.61 -6.35
N THR A 560 39.11 -26.90 -7.40
CA THR A 560 38.89 -25.45 -7.37
C THR A 560 37.43 -25.18 -7.06
N VAL A 561 37.17 -24.38 -6.01
CA VAL A 561 35.82 -23.96 -5.63
C VAL A 561 35.41 -22.80 -6.55
N PRO A 562 34.30 -22.92 -7.30
CA PRO A 562 33.78 -21.83 -8.12
C PRO A 562 33.46 -20.57 -7.30
N ASP A 563 33.55 -19.40 -7.94
CA ASP A 563 33.23 -18.11 -7.29
C ASP A 563 31.75 -17.99 -6.93
N ASP A 564 30.89 -18.69 -7.67
CA ASP A 564 29.44 -18.74 -7.53
C ASP A 564 28.93 -19.93 -6.68
N ALA A 565 29.83 -20.83 -6.24
CA ALA A 565 29.46 -22.02 -5.45
C ALA A 565 28.59 -21.66 -4.24
N VAL A 566 27.46 -22.33 -4.03
CA VAL A 566 26.48 -21.92 -3.01
C VAL A 566 27.05 -22.08 -1.59
N LYS A 567 26.90 -21.05 -0.74
CA LYS A 567 27.43 -21.01 0.64
C LYS A 567 26.86 -22.16 1.49
N GLY A 568 27.66 -22.69 2.41
CA GLY A 568 27.27 -23.77 3.33
C GLY A 568 27.69 -25.17 2.84
N ASP A 569 27.11 -26.22 3.41
CA ASP A 569 27.52 -27.60 3.11
C ASP A 569 27.18 -28.00 1.66
N VAL A 570 28.17 -28.46 0.89
CA VAL A 570 28.07 -28.98 -0.48
C VAL A 570 28.55 -30.44 -0.51
N TYR A 571 28.00 -31.26 -1.41
CA TYR A 571 28.33 -32.68 -1.49
C TYR A 571 29.43 -32.98 -2.51
N LEU A 572 30.34 -33.88 -2.16
CA LEU A 572 31.33 -34.45 -3.05
C LEU A 572 31.12 -35.96 -3.15
N ARG A 573 31.28 -36.49 -4.37
CA ARG A 573 31.18 -37.92 -4.67
C ARG A 573 32.45 -38.46 -5.30
N LEU A 574 32.93 -39.57 -4.75
CA LEU A 574 34.03 -40.35 -5.31
C LEU A 574 33.55 -41.77 -5.68
N ILE A 575 33.76 -42.17 -6.94
CA ILE A 575 33.47 -43.53 -7.41
C ILE A 575 34.77 -44.26 -7.74
N MET A 576 34.86 -45.53 -7.34
CA MET A 576 35.94 -46.45 -7.75
C MET A 576 35.38 -47.75 -8.33
N THR A 577 35.84 -48.16 -9.51
CA THR A 577 35.36 -49.38 -10.19
C THR A 577 36.37 -49.94 -11.21
N ASP A 578 36.17 -51.19 -11.62
CA ASP A 578 36.79 -51.80 -12.80
C ASP A 578 36.25 -51.25 -14.14
N ASN A 579 35.05 -50.67 -14.15
CA ASN A 579 34.47 -50.07 -15.34
C ASN A 579 35.18 -48.76 -15.72
N GLU A 580 35.16 -48.38 -16.99
CA GLU A 580 35.59 -47.03 -17.39
C GLU A 580 34.64 -45.99 -16.82
N LEU A 581 35.20 -44.90 -16.30
CA LEU A 581 34.44 -43.78 -15.75
C LEU A 581 34.62 -42.58 -16.67
N THR A 582 33.50 -41.93 -16.96
CA THR A 582 33.45 -40.68 -17.74
C THR A 582 32.85 -39.57 -16.89
N GLU A 583 32.81 -38.36 -17.40
CA GLU A 583 32.19 -37.21 -16.71
C GLU A 583 30.71 -37.44 -16.35
N THR A 584 29.98 -38.29 -17.09
CA THR A 584 28.56 -38.61 -16.83
C THR A 584 28.37 -39.79 -15.88
N SER A 585 29.45 -40.44 -15.41
CA SER A 585 29.36 -41.69 -14.64
C SER A 585 29.05 -41.51 -13.15
N SER A 586 28.73 -40.30 -12.70
CA SER A 586 28.42 -39.96 -11.30
C SER A 586 27.21 -40.72 -10.74
N CYS A 587 26.32 -41.19 -11.61
CA CYS A 587 25.06 -41.86 -11.25
C CYS A 587 24.90 -43.26 -11.89
N ASP A 588 25.88 -43.73 -12.66
CA ASP A 588 25.82 -44.99 -13.40
C ASP A 588 25.91 -46.21 -12.47
N ALA A 589 25.31 -47.33 -12.91
CA ALA A 589 25.46 -48.62 -12.23
C ALA A 589 26.95 -48.99 -12.09
N VAL A 590 27.44 -48.98 -10.86
CA VAL A 590 28.82 -49.36 -10.57
C VAL A 590 28.90 -50.89 -10.58
N GLY A 591 29.80 -51.45 -11.39
CA GLY A 591 30.06 -52.88 -11.47
C GLY A 591 30.71 -53.41 -10.19
N THR A 592 31.94 -53.90 -10.27
CA THR A 592 32.69 -54.25 -9.04
C THR A 592 33.35 -52.98 -8.51
N GLY A 593 32.83 -52.39 -7.43
CA GLY A 593 33.28 -51.06 -6.99
C GLY A 593 32.78 -50.57 -5.64
N ALA A 594 33.07 -49.30 -5.35
CA ALA A 594 32.61 -48.57 -4.16
C ALA A 594 32.35 -47.10 -4.47
N VAL A 595 31.36 -46.52 -3.78
CA VAL A 595 30.94 -45.11 -3.90
C VAL A 595 31.07 -44.46 -2.52
N TYR A 596 31.59 -43.24 -2.48
CA TYR A 596 31.81 -42.45 -1.27
C TYR A 596 31.23 -41.05 -1.42
N ASP A 597 30.31 -40.69 -0.53
CA ASP A 597 29.72 -39.35 -0.46
C ASP A 597 30.16 -38.65 0.83
N PHE A 598 30.64 -37.41 0.72
CA PHE A 598 31.11 -36.59 1.84
C PHE A 598 30.90 -35.09 1.58
N MET A 599 30.86 -34.28 2.63
CA MET A 599 30.57 -32.83 2.51
C MET A 599 31.80 -31.95 2.78
N VAL A 600 31.85 -30.80 2.10
CA VAL A 600 32.68 -29.63 2.48
C VAL A 600 31.76 -28.42 2.70
N THR A 601 32.17 -27.45 3.49
CA THR A 601 31.39 -26.24 3.77
C THR A 601 31.99 -25.07 2.99
N VAL A 602 31.25 -24.53 2.03
CA VAL A 602 31.65 -23.35 1.26
C VAL A 602 31.48 -22.09 2.10
N THR A 603 32.54 -21.29 2.20
CA THR A 603 32.54 -19.98 2.89
C THR A 603 32.80 -18.84 1.90
N PRO A 604 32.41 -17.59 2.25
CA PRO A 604 32.69 -16.42 1.41
C PRO A 604 34.15 -16.31 0.97
N GLY A 605 34.37 -15.77 -0.23
CA GLY A 605 35.69 -15.50 -0.77
C GLY A 605 36.45 -14.44 0.04
N ASP A 606 37.77 -14.37 -0.13
CA ASP A 606 38.63 -13.41 0.60
C ASP A 606 38.37 -11.95 0.23
N ASP A 607 37.76 -11.69 -0.94
CA ASP A 607 37.46 -10.36 -1.45
C ASP A 607 36.01 -9.90 -1.18
N GLU A 608 35.16 -10.77 -0.64
CA GLU A 608 33.76 -10.43 -0.33
C GLU A 608 33.66 -9.48 0.88
N ARG A 609 32.71 -8.54 0.83
CA ARG A 609 32.54 -7.50 1.85
C ARG A 609 31.08 -7.23 2.22
N PHE A 610 30.84 -6.99 3.51
CA PHE A 610 29.51 -6.91 4.12
C PHE A 610 29.31 -5.64 4.95
N SER A 611 28.07 -5.17 5.03
CA SER A 611 27.63 -3.97 5.73
C SER A 611 26.87 -4.32 7.02
N ILE A 612 26.88 -3.40 7.98
CA ILE A 612 26.11 -3.49 9.22
C ILE A 612 25.31 -2.20 9.38
N ASN A 613 24.02 -2.31 9.61
CA ASN A 613 23.13 -1.19 9.88
C ASN A 613 22.23 -1.49 11.10
N ALA A 614 21.86 -0.45 11.84
CA ALA A 614 20.93 -0.56 12.96
C ALA A 614 20.07 0.70 13.14
N VAL A 615 18.78 0.50 13.47
CA VAL A 615 17.82 1.59 13.71
C VAL A 615 17.24 1.52 15.13
N PRO A 616 17.03 2.66 15.82
CA PRO A 616 16.42 2.65 17.15
C PRO A 616 14.92 2.36 17.09
N SER A 617 14.38 1.68 18.10
CA SER A 617 12.94 1.41 18.22
C SER A 617 12.10 2.67 18.48
N ILE A 618 12.76 3.76 18.88
CA ILE A 618 12.18 5.09 19.02
C ILE A 618 13.09 6.02 18.22
N SER A 619 12.54 6.71 17.21
CA SER A 619 13.33 7.58 16.33
C SER A 619 14.09 8.64 17.13
N GLY A 620 15.38 8.82 16.84
CA GLY A 620 16.26 9.77 17.53
C GLY A 620 16.68 9.40 18.96
N ALA A 621 16.11 8.35 19.57
CA ALA A 621 16.38 7.99 20.97
C ALA A 621 17.72 7.28 21.20
N ALA A 622 18.39 6.83 20.14
CA ALA A 622 19.73 6.23 20.22
C ALA A 622 20.46 6.29 18.89
N THR A 623 21.79 6.22 18.97
CA THR A 623 22.68 6.00 17.83
C THR A 623 23.46 4.69 18.04
N PHE A 624 24.23 4.26 17.05
CA PHE A 624 25.16 3.15 17.24
C PHE A 624 26.56 3.50 16.77
N THR A 625 27.53 2.76 17.30
CA THR A 625 28.94 2.80 16.86
C THR A 625 29.41 1.40 16.54
N LEU A 626 30.38 1.31 15.63
CA LEU A 626 31.00 0.06 15.21
C LEU A 626 32.49 0.08 15.53
N SER A 627 33.01 -1.04 16.03
CA SER A 627 34.43 -1.21 16.35
C SER A 627 34.94 -2.55 15.81
N PRO A 628 35.90 -2.57 14.86
CA PRO A 628 36.51 -1.41 14.19
C PRO A 628 35.52 -0.67 13.27
N GLU A 629 35.85 0.56 12.87
CA GLU A 629 35.09 1.29 11.83
C GLU A 629 35.14 0.56 10.48
N PRO A 630 34.07 0.67 9.66
CA PRO A 630 34.06 0.06 8.33
C PRO A 630 35.09 0.71 7.40
N GLY A 631 35.38 0.06 6.28
CA GLY A 631 36.22 0.65 5.23
C GLY A 631 35.56 1.89 4.59
N THR A 632 36.29 2.56 3.69
CA THR A 632 35.84 3.80 3.02
C THR A 632 34.57 3.65 2.17
N ASP A 633 34.17 2.43 1.86
CA ASP A 633 32.94 2.02 1.17
C ASP A 633 31.82 1.61 2.13
N GLY A 634 32.00 1.77 3.44
CA GLY A 634 31.00 1.43 4.47
C GLY A 634 30.86 -0.06 4.78
N LYS A 635 31.80 -0.92 4.32
CA LYS A 635 31.73 -2.38 4.46
C LYS A 635 32.90 -2.97 5.28
N TYR A 636 32.84 -4.26 5.59
CA TYR A 636 33.88 -5.07 6.25
C TYR A 636 34.27 -6.26 5.38
N ALA A 637 35.52 -6.71 5.44
CA ALA A 637 35.90 -7.95 4.77
C ALA A 637 35.22 -9.16 5.42
N ALA A 638 34.95 -10.20 4.64
CA ALA A 638 34.41 -11.46 5.13
C ALA A 638 35.24 -12.01 6.31
N GLY A 639 34.55 -12.51 7.34
CA GLY A 639 35.15 -13.05 8.56
C GLY A 639 35.62 -11.99 9.57
N THR A 640 35.40 -10.70 9.31
CA THR A 640 35.75 -9.64 10.28
C THR A 640 34.90 -9.77 11.54
N ASN A 641 35.54 -9.65 12.72
CA ASN A 641 34.83 -9.50 13.98
C ASN A 641 34.55 -8.02 14.22
N VAL A 642 33.30 -7.68 14.49
CA VAL A 642 32.85 -6.29 14.72
C VAL A 642 32.05 -6.23 16.02
N GLU A 643 32.29 -5.23 16.85
CA GLU A 643 31.43 -4.91 17.99
C GLU A 643 30.49 -3.77 17.61
N ILE A 644 29.17 -4.00 17.73
CA ILE A 644 28.17 -2.95 17.58
C ILE A 644 27.72 -2.48 18.96
N THR A 645 27.76 -1.17 19.20
CA THR A 645 27.39 -0.55 20.48
C THR A 645 26.23 0.40 20.28
N CYS A 646 25.13 0.20 20.99
CA CYS A 646 24.04 1.16 21.08
C CYS A 646 24.48 2.29 22.04
N VAL A 647 24.28 3.52 21.63
CA VAL A 647 24.51 4.73 22.43
C VAL A 647 23.16 5.41 22.62
N PRO A 648 22.43 5.10 23.72
CA PRO A 648 21.18 5.78 24.04
C PRO A 648 21.38 7.29 24.19
N GLY A 649 20.41 8.07 23.71
CA GLY A 649 20.34 9.51 23.93
C GLY A 649 20.06 9.85 25.40
N GLU A 650 20.18 11.14 25.74
CA GLU A 650 19.86 11.64 27.08
C GLU A 650 18.41 11.29 27.45
N GLY A 651 18.20 10.77 28.67
CA GLY A 651 16.89 10.30 29.11
C GLY A 651 16.49 8.89 28.66
N PHE A 652 17.30 8.17 27.87
CA PHE A 652 17.00 6.81 27.41
C PHE A 652 18.00 5.76 27.92
N GLN A 653 17.57 4.50 27.94
CA GLN A 653 18.40 3.33 28.24
C GLN A 653 18.19 2.22 27.21
N PHE A 654 19.27 1.47 26.93
CA PHE A 654 19.25 0.33 26.03
C PHE A 654 18.59 -0.88 26.68
N VAL A 655 17.76 -1.60 25.91
CA VAL A 655 17.05 -2.80 26.34
C VAL A 655 17.63 -4.06 25.69
N GLN A 656 17.60 -4.18 24.35
CA GLN A 656 18.08 -5.36 23.62
C GLN A 656 18.24 -5.11 22.11
N TRP A 657 18.94 -6.01 21.42
CA TRP A 657 19.06 -6.04 19.95
C TRP A 657 18.02 -6.97 19.31
N LEU A 658 17.48 -6.60 18.14
CA LEU A 658 16.56 -7.41 17.34
C LEU A 658 17.08 -7.60 15.90
N LYS A 659 16.74 -8.73 15.27
CA LYS A 659 16.84 -9.00 13.83
C LYS A 659 15.49 -9.55 13.39
N ASP A 660 14.89 -8.97 12.35
CA ASP A 660 13.55 -9.34 11.85
C ASP A 660 12.47 -9.38 12.96
N GLY A 661 12.53 -8.39 13.87
CA GLY A 661 11.62 -8.28 15.02
C GLY A 661 11.87 -9.24 16.18
N MET A 662 12.80 -10.19 16.03
CA MET A 662 13.11 -11.22 17.02
C MET A 662 14.41 -10.90 17.78
N PRO A 663 14.54 -11.25 19.07
CA PRO A 663 15.79 -11.06 19.82
C PRO A 663 16.98 -11.73 19.13
N TYR A 664 18.06 -10.98 18.91
CA TYR A 664 19.25 -11.45 18.20
C TYR A 664 20.44 -11.66 19.14
N GLY A 665 21.00 -12.88 19.17
CA GLY A 665 22.15 -13.27 20.02
C GLY A 665 21.91 -14.54 20.86
N ALA A 666 22.99 -15.26 21.20
CA ALA A 666 22.96 -16.63 21.76
C ALA A 666 22.40 -16.77 23.20
N THR A 667 22.03 -15.67 23.83
CA THR A 667 21.30 -15.60 25.10
C THR A 667 20.47 -14.32 25.05
N MET A 668 19.27 -14.30 25.65
CA MET A 668 18.45 -13.08 25.80
C MET A 668 19.25 -12.00 26.54
N THR A 669 20.08 -11.25 25.82
CA THR A 669 21.12 -10.42 26.40
C THR A 669 20.87 -8.98 26.02
N SER A 670 20.68 -8.16 27.04
CA SER A 670 20.88 -6.72 27.04
C SER A 670 22.36 -6.34 26.87
N ASN A 671 23.16 -7.19 26.22
CA ASN A 671 24.60 -6.97 26.05
C ASN A 671 24.83 -5.82 25.07
N ASN A 672 25.51 -4.80 25.58
CA ASN A 672 25.88 -3.62 24.84
C ASN A 672 27.27 -3.19 25.33
N PRO A 673 28.34 -3.36 24.52
CA PRO A 673 28.37 -3.76 23.11
C PRO A 673 27.93 -5.21 22.81
N LEU A 674 27.42 -5.45 21.60
CA LEU A 674 27.14 -6.76 21.03
C LEU A 674 28.30 -7.20 20.10
N PRO A 675 29.00 -8.30 20.41
CA PRO A 675 30.04 -8.83 19.54
C PRO A 675 29.45 -9.64 18.38
N LEU A 676 29.76 -9.23 17.15
CA LEU A 676 29.48 -9.95 15.91
C LEU A 676 30.77 -10.67 15.48
N THR A 677 30.75 -12.00 15.51
CA THR A 677 31.93 -12.81 15.19
C THR A 677 31.84 -13.39 13.80
N GLY A 678 32.84 -13.12 12.96
CA GLY A 678 32.99 -13.73 11.65
C GLY A 678 31.91 -13.28 10.65
N LEU A 679 31.80 -11.97 10.40
CA LEU A 679 30.77 -11.41 9.51
C LEU A 679 30.82 -12.04 8.11
N ASP A 680 29.71 -12.62 7.69
CA ASP A 680 29.62 -13.42 6.47
C ASP A 680 28.36 -13.14 5.64
N GLU A 681 27.65 -12.06 5.98
CA GLU A 681 26.47 -11.50 5.31
C GLU A 681 26.24 -10.03 5.72
N ASP A 682 25.42 -9.31 4.95
CA ASP A 682 24.91 -7.99 5.35
C ASP A 682 23.94 -8.12 6.54
N LEU A 683 24.04 -7.20 7.51
CA LEU A 683 23.26 -7.27 8.75
C LEU A 683 22.44 -6.00 8.99
N ASN A 684 21.12 -6.15 9.13
CA ASN A 684 20.20 -5.08 9.53
C ASN A 684 19.58 -5.41 10.89
N LEU A 685 19.80 -4.56 11.90
CA LEU A 685 19.34 -4.76 13.28
C LEU A 685 18.41 -3.64 13.76
N THR A 686 17.72 -3.89 14.87
CA THR A 686 16.98 -2.87 15.63
C THR A 686 17.53 -2.75 17.05
N MET A 687 17.80 -1.52 17.51
CA MET A 687 18.13 -1.19 18.90
C MET A 687 16.86 -0.91 19.69
N LYS A 688 16.46 -1.81 20.58
CA LYS A 688 15.35 -1.54 21.48
C LYS A 688 15.80 -0.63 22.62
N VAL A 689 15.18 0.55 22.76
CA VAL A 689 15.48 1.55 23.80
C VAL A 689 14.20 2.05 24.49
N GLU A 690 14.32 2.52 25.73
CA GLU A 690 13.20 3.06 26.53
C GLU A 690 13.62 4.26 27.40
N ALA A 691 12.68 5.07 27.87
CA ALA A 691 12.96 6.24 28.71
C ALA A 691 13.32 5.87 30.17
N LYS A 692 14.27 6.61 30.77
CA LYS A 692 14.77 6.47 32.15
C LYS A 692 13.84 7.19 33.14
N PHE A 693 13.56 6.59 34.31
CA PHE A 693 12.77 7.20 35.38
C PHE A 693 13.67 7.78 36.50
N PRO A 694 13.58 9.08 36.87
CA PRO A 694 14.40 9.70 37.91
C PRO A 694 14.15 9.12 39.32
N GLU A 695 15.16 9.17 40.19
CA GLU A 695 15.04 8.78 41.61
C GLU A 695 14.56 9.95 42.47
N TYR A 696 13.44 9.79 43.18
CA TYR A 696 12.89 10.80 44.08
C TYR A 696 13.08 10.45 45.56
N CYS A 697 13.12 11.46 46.43
CA CYS A 697 13.13 11.26 47.89
C CYS A 697 11.92 10.42 48.37
N ALA A 698 12.14 9.46 49.28
CA ALA A 698 11.12 8.48 49.71
C ALA A 698 9.93 9.04 50.53
N GLY A 699 9.98 10.31 50.92
CA GLY A 699 9.00 10.93 51.84
C GLY A 699 9.12 10.40 53.28
N THR A 700 8.84 11.24 54.28
CA THR A 700 8.82 10.82 55.70
C THR A 700 7.39 10.70 56.22
N THR A 701 7.13 9.81 57.18
CA THR A 701 5.80 9.68 57.81
C THR A 701 5.46 10.91 58.68
N PRO A 702 4.17 11.25 58.87
CA PRO A 702 3.76 12.41 59.68
C PRO A 702 4.19 12.34 61.16
N ASN A 703 4.50 13.49 61.76
CA ASN A 703 5.20 13.64 63.04
C ASN A 703 4.36 13.49 64.35
N ASN A 704 3.20 12.79 64.39
CA ASN A 704 2.45 12.56 65.64
C ASN A 704 1.42 11.41 65.56
N GLY A 705 1.20 10.75 66.71
CA GLY A 705 0.41 9.50 66.84
C GLY A 705 -1.12 9.59 66.72
N ASP A 706 -1.67 10.67 66.15
CA ASP A 706 -3.12 10.86 65.94
C ASP A 706 -3.58 10.52 64.51
N GLY A 707 -2.71 9.98 63.66
CA GLY A 707 -3.05 9.58 62.28
C GLY A 707 -3.33 10.74 61.32
N ASP A 708 -3.53 10.40 60.04
CA ASP A 708 -3.59 11.31 58.87
C ASP A 708 -4.91 12.10 58.75
N HIS A 709 -5.33 12.71 59.87
CA HIS A 709 -6.65 13.32 60.08
C HIS A 709 -7.01 14.46 59.10
N TYR A 710 -6.03 15.02 58.37
CA TYR A 710 -6.19 16.15 57.45
C TYR A 710 -5.78 15.85 55.99
N GLY A 711 -5.62 14.57 55.64
CA GLY A 711 -5.09 14.14 54.35
C GLY A 711 -6.11 13.84 53.26
N ILE A 712 -5.67 13.90 52.00
CA ILE A 712 -6.39 13.38 50.82
C ILE A 712 -6.60 11.87 51.01
N SER A 713 -7.83 11.39 50.87
CA SER A 713 -8.17 9.97 50.97
C SER A 713 -8.26 9.26 49.62
N GLY A 714 -8.31 10.01 48.51
CA GLY A 714 -8.33 9.47 47.16
C GLY A 714 -8.68 10.53 46.11
N GLY A 715 -8.78 10.15 44.85
CA GLY A 715 -9.04 11.06 43.75
C GLY A 715 -8.96 10.41 42.38
N SER A 716 -9.03 11.23 41.34
CA SER A 716 -8.75 10.85 39.96
C SER A 716 -7.86 11.88 39.26
N LEU A 717 -7.15 11.41 38.26
CA LEU A 717 -6.38 12.21 37.31
C LEU A 717 -6.98 12.00 35.92
N SER A 718 -7.22 13.09 35.21
CA SER A 718 -7.64 13.10 33.81
C SER A 718 -6.68 13.98 33.00
N VAL A 719 -6.52 13.69 31.71
CA VAL A 719 -5.76 14.53 30.77
C VAL A 719 -6.73 14.94 29.67
N ASN A 720 -6.85 16.24 29.42
CA ASN A 720 -7.78 16.80 28.41
C ASN A 720 -9.23 16.29 28.54
N GLY A 721 -9.72 16.05 29.76
CA GLY A 721 -11.06 15.53 30.02
C GLY A 721 -11.15 14.00 30.11
N VAL A 722 -10.13 13.25 29.67
CA VAL A 722 -10.13 11.77 29.67
C VAL A 722 -9.51 11.25 30.96
N GLN A 723 -10.29 10.49 31.74
CA GLN A 723 -9.84 9.97 33.03
C GLN A 723 -8.77 8.88 32.88
N ALA A 724 -7.52 9.22 33.13
CA ALA A 724 -6.38 8.31 33.00
C ALA A 724 -6.22 7.37 34.22
N PHE A 725 -6.50 7.85 35.43
CA PHE A 725 -6.21 7.08 36.64
C PHE A 725 -7.11 7.44 37.84
N THR A 726 -7.39 6.46 38.69
CA THR A 726 -8.03 6.67 40.00
C THR A 726 -7.13 6.17 41.12
N PHE A 727 -7.11 6.88 42.24
CA PHE A 727 -6.29 6.50 43.39
C PHE A 727 -7.06 6.61 44.69
N SER A 728 -6.71 5.75 45.64
CA SER A 728 -7.25 5.77 46.99
C SER A 728 -6.13 5.56 48.00
N LYS A 729 -6.28 6.13 49.18
CA LYS A 729 -5.29 6.04 50.26
C LYS A 729 -5.08 4.59 50.71
N GLY A 730 -3.82 4.17 50.79
CA GLY A 730 -3.41 2.89 51.36
C GLY A 730 -3.49 2.81 52.89
N SER A 731 -2.99 1.72 53.47
CA SER A 731 -2.95 1.50 54.93
C SER A 731 -1.95 2.40 55.66
N SER A 732 -1.03 3.03 54.94
CA SER A 732 -0.06 4.02 55.40
C SER A 732 -0.39 5.43 54.91
N ALA A 733 0.17 6.43 55.61
CA ALA A 733 0.13 7.85 55.20
C ALA A 733 0.84 8.15 53.87
N ILE A 734 1.65 7.20 53.38
CA ILE A 734 2.41 7.28 52.13
C ILE A 734 1.92 6.17 51.21
N THR A 735 1.57 6.52 49.97
CA THR A 735 1.19 5.59 48.91
C THR A 735 2.07 5.86 47.69
N ASP A 736 2.84 4.87 47.24
CA ASP A 736 3.71 4.97 46.05
C ASP A 736 3.11 4.17 44.90
N LEU A 737 2.84 4.84 43.79
CA LEU A 737 2.21 4.29 42.58
C LEU A 737 3.11 4.49 41.36
N SER A 738 4.41 4.72 41.55
CA SER A 738 5.40 4.97 40.48
C SER A 738 5.82 3.74 39.67
N GLY A 739 5.39 2.53 40.06
CA GLY A 739 5.77 1.27 39.40
C GLY A 739 5.25 1.09 37.98
N SER A 740 4.28 1.91 37.54
CA SER A 740 3.73 1.91 36.19
C SER A 740 3.40 3.34 35.78
N CYS A 741 3.58 3.69 34.50
CA CYS A 741 3.12 4.97 33.98
C CYS A 741 1.58 5.05 34.07
N ILE A 742 1.07 6.13 34.64
CA ILE A 742 -0.38 6.29 34.86
C ILE A 742 -1.06 7.26 33.87
N ALA A 743 -0.28 8.04 33.11
CA ALA A 743 -0.77 8.97 32.10
C ALA A 743 0.38 9.40 31.17
N GLU A 744 0.06 9.64 29.90
CA GLU A 744 0.94 10.33 28.95
C GLU A 744 0.45 11.77 28.76
N VAL A 745 1.37 12.72 28.61
CA VAL A 745 1.06 14.15 28.47
C VAL A 745 2.00 14.84 27.47
N CYS A 746 1.47 15.78 26.70
CA CYS A 746 2.18 16.62 25.74
C CYS A 746 2.23 18.09 26.20
N PRO A 747 3.19 18.90 25.71
CA PRO A 747 3.15 20.35 25.85
C PRO A 747 1.76 20.92 25.52
N GLY A 748 1.20 21.75 26.41
CA GLY A 748 -0.13 22.34 26.24
C GLY A 748 -1.31 21.50 26.74
N ASP A 749 -1.12 20.21 27.06
CA ASP A 749 -2.18 19.39 27.66
C ASP A 749 -2.63 19.94 29.02
N VAL A 750 -3.87 19.67 29.39
CA VAL A 750 -4.45 20.05 30.68
C VAL A 750 -4.66 18.81 31.55
N ILE A 751 -3.86 18.69 32.61
CA ILE A 751 -4.03 17.67 33.65
C ILE A 751 -5.08 18.15 34.65
N GLN A 752 -6.17 17.39 34.75
CA GLN A 752 -7.28 17.62 35.67
C GLN A 752 -7.16 16.68 36.88
N LEU A 753 -6.78 17.24 38.02
CA LEU A 753 -6.67 16.53 39.30
C LEU A 753 -7.93 16.74 40.15
N TYR A 754 -8.67 15.66 40.33
CA TYR A 754 -9.80 15.61 41.25
C TYR A 754 -9.36 14.95 42.55
N VAL A 755 -9.44 15.67 43.67
CA VAL A 755 -9.08 15.14 44.99
C VAL A 755 -10.28 15.08 45.94
N SER A 756 -10.30 14.06 46.79
CA SER A 756 -11.33 13.78 47.78
C SER A 756 -10.72 13.39 49.13
N GLY A 757 -11.35 13.80 50.23
CA GLY A 757 -11.01 13.35 51.58
C GLY A 757 -10.89 14.44 52.63
N GLY A 758 -11.09 14.06 53.89
CA GLY A 758 -10.93 14.88 55.08
C GLY A 758 -12.01 14.60 56.14
N ASP A 759 -11.60 14.34 57.39
CA ASP A 759 -12.50 14.41 58.55
C ASP A 759 -13.02 15.87 58.71
N PRO A 760 -14.09 16.14 59.48
CA PRO A 760 -14.82 17.42 59.50
C PRO A 760 -14.04 18.62 60.07
N HIS A 761 -12.73 18.48 60.29
CA HIS A 761 -11.82 19.52 60.76
C HIS A 761 -11.00 20.18 59.63
N SER A 762 -11.52 20.19 58.40
CA SER A 762 -10.86 20.71 57.19
C SER A 762 -10.59 22.22 57.17
N SER A 763 -10.99 22.98 58.19
CA SER A 763 -10.65 24.40 58.35
C SER A 763 -9.17 24.66 58.68
N TRP A 764 -8.32 23.62 58.73
CA TRP A 764 -6.88 23.76 58.98
C TRP A 764 -6.02 22.98 57.98
N ALA A 765 -6.56 22.54 56.83
CA ALA A 765 -5.85 21.69 55.87
C ALA A 765 -5.30 22.46 54.65
N GLN A 766 -4.15 22.03 54.13
CA GLN A 766 -3.58 22.45 52.83
C GLN A 766 -3.14 21.23 52.02
N GLY A 767 -3.37 21.27 50.70
CA GLY A 767 -2.91 20.29 49.72
C GLY A 767 -2.16 20.94 48.57
N ILE A 768 -1.06 20.34 48.14
CA ILE A 768 -0.18 20.83 47.06
C ILE A 768 0.24 19.63 46.19
N ALA A 769 0.19 19.79 44.87
CA ALA A 769 0.81 18.89 43.91
C ALA A 769 2.19 19.44 43.51
N TYR A 770 3.17 18.56 43.37
CA TYR A 770 4.48 18.85 42.81
C TYR A 770 4.67 18.03 41.54
N VAL A 771 5.18 18.63 40.46
CA VAL A 771 5.42 17.95 39.17
C VAL A 771 6.83 18.29 38.69
N ASP A 772 7.72 17.31 38.61
CA ASP A 772 9.11 17.51 38.15
C ASP A 772 9.11 17.60 36.62
N TRP A 773 8.96 18.80 36.06
CA TRP A 773 8.81 18.96 34.61
C TRP A 773 10.14 18.83 33.85
N ASN A 774 11.27 19.01 34.53
CA ASN A 774 12.59 19.02 33.91
C ASN A 774 13.37 17.70 34.11
N MET A 775 12.79 16.73 34.82
CA MET A 775 13.37 15.41 35.12
C MET A 775 14.71 15.46 35.87
N ASP A 776 14.98 16.53 36.62
CA ASP A 776 16.22 16.64 37.37
C ASP A 776 16.20 15.85 38.69
N GLY A 777 15.03 15.31 39.08
CA GLY A 777 14.84 14.53 40.31
C GLY A 777 14.70 15.41 41.57
N GLU A 778 14.75 16.72 41.43
CA GLU A 778 14.41 17.71 42.45
C GLU A 778 12.98 18.24 42.24
N TRP A 779 12.43 18.90 43.26
CA TRP A 779 11.07 19.45 43.20
C TRP A 779 11.13 20.95 43.51
N ASN A 780 10.98 21.78 42.50
CA ASN A 780 11.01 23.23 42.61
C ASN A 780 9.72 23.77 43.23
N THR A 781 9.80 24.27 44.45
CA THR A 781 8.63 24.74 45.22
C THR A 781 7.98 26.02 44.68
N THR A 782 8.52 26.62 43.60
CA THR A 782 8.01 27.86 43.00
C THR A 782 7.42 27.65 41.60
N THR A 783 8.05 26.84 40.76
CA THR A 783 7.62 26.61 39.37
C THR A 783 6.91 25.27 39.17
N GLU A 784 7.07 24.33 40.08
CA GLU A 784 6.54 22.96 39.97
C GLU A 784 5.48 22.65 41.01
N ALA A 785 5.08 23.64 41.82
CA ALA A 785 4.13 23.49 42.91
C ALA A 785 2.76 24.09 42.58
N TYR A 786 1.72 23.26 42.63
CA TYR A 786 0.34 23.62 42.30
C TYR A 786 -0.56 23.46 43.52
N GLU A 787 -1.22 24.54 43.95
CA GLU A 787 -2.08 24.50 45.13
C GLU A 787 -3.39 23.74 44.83
N LEU A 788 -3.58 22.61 45.50
CA LEU A 788 -4.82 21.84 45.41
C LEU A 788 -5.90 22.46 46.28
N PHE A 789 -5.59 22.81 47.54
CA PHE A 789 -6.52 23.50 48.45
C PHE A 789 -5.78 24.16 49.62
N ASN A 790 -6.37 25.22 50.18
CA ASN A 790 -5.83 25.94 51.33
C ASN A 790 -6.95 26.50 52.21
N ASN A 791 -7.02 26.03 53.45
CA ASN A 791 -8.01 26.44 54.45
C ASN A 791 -9.47 26.51 53.92
N PRO A 792 -10.03 25.40 53.41
CA PRO A 792 -11.30 25.41 52.69
C PRO A 792 -12.55 25.73 53.54
N GLY A 793 -12.45 25.75 54.87
CA GLY A 793 -13.58 26.05 55.78
C GLY A 793 -14.73 25.02 55.79
N ALA A 794 -14.79 24.10 54.82
CA ALA A 794 -15.75 23.01 54.68
C ALA A 794 -15.02 21.70 54.29
N VAL A 795 -15.65 20.53 54.46
CA VAL A 795 -15.07 19.22 54.07
C VAL A 795 -14.61 19.28 52.61
N VAL A 796 -13.36 18.89 52.30
CA VAL A 796 -12.86 18.85 50.93
C VAL A 796 -13.61 17.75 50.18
N LYS A 797 -14.70 18.13 49.53
CA LYS A 797 -15.45 17.28 48.61
C LYS A 797 -15.29 17.85 47.21
N ASN A 798 -14.74 17.02 46.31
CA ASN A 798 -14.76 17.24 44.86
C ASN A 798 -14.06 18.53 44.41
N LYS A 799 -12.80 18.75 44.83
CA LYS A 799 -12.03 19.89 44.32
C LYS A 799 -11.22 19.46 43.09
N LEU A 800 -11.50 20.14 41.98
CA LEU A 800 -10.75 20.06 40.73
C LEU A 800 -9.61 21.09 40.75
N THR A 801 -8.42 20.66 40.33
CA THR A 801 -7.29 21.53 40.03
C THR A 801 -6.81 21.20 38.62
N GLU A 802 -6.69 22.21 37.77
CA GLU A 802 -6.18 22.08 36.41
C GLU A 802 -4.72 22.53 36.38
N ILE A 803 -3.86 21.73 35.76
CA ILE A 803 -2.43 21.96 35.59
C ILE A 803 -2.14 21.86 34.10
N THR A 804 -1.76 22.97 33.47
CA THR A 804 -1.29 22.98 32.08
C THR A 804 0.15 22.49 32.02
N VAL A 805 0.43 21.57 31.09
CA VAL A 805 1.79 21.08 30.82
C VAL A 805 2.59 22.20 30.16
N PRO A 806 3.76 22.59 30.70
CA PRO A 806 4.61 23.63 30.12
C PRO A 806 5.11 23.29 28.72
N ASP A 807 5.33 24.32 27.89
CA ASP A 807 5.88 24.19 26.54
C ASP A 807 7.31 23.61 26.54
N ASP A 808 8.05 23.78 27.63
CA ASP A 808 9.42 23.36 27.85
C ASP A 808 9.57 22.09 28.70
N VAL A 809 8.49 21.29 28.84
CA VAL A 809 8.55 20.00 29.54
C VAL A 809 9.59 19.08 28.89
N ALA A 810 10.41 18.44 29.72
CA ALA A 810 11.43 17.52 29.24
C ALA A 810 10.78 16.18 28.78
N ILE A 811 11.35 15.57 27.74
CA ILE A 811 10.83 14.35 27.10
C ILE A 811 11.23 13.12 27.91
N GLY A 812 10.26 12.37 28.43
CA GLY A 812 10.51 11.17 29.21
C GLY A 812 9.62 11.05 30.44
N CYS A 813 9.97 10.11 31.33
CA CYS A 813 9.16 9.81 32.50
C CYS A 813 9.55 10.67 33.71
N PHE A 814 8.61 11.43 34.26
CA PHE A 814 8.79 12.20 35.48
C PHE A 814 7.77 11.87 36.57
N GLY A 815 8.03 12.38 37.76
CA GLY A 815 7.22 12.16 38.94
C GLY A 815 6.18 13.26 39.12
N MET A 816 4.98 12.87 39.55
CA MET A 816 4.06 13.79 40.19
C MET A 816 3.83 13.36 41.64
N ARG A 817 3.86 14.31 42.57
CA ARG A 817 3.67 14.06 44.00
C ARG A 817 2.59 14.94 44.61
N LEU A 818 1.59 14.31 45.24
CA LEU A 818 0.54 15.02 45.97
C LEU A 818 0.81 14.98 47.46
N CYS A 819 0.85 16.14 48.10
CA CYS A 819 1.12 16.31 49.52
C CYS A 819 -0.06 17.04 50.18
N SER A 820 -0.58 16.50 51.29
CA SER A 820 -1.65 17.14 52.07
C SER A 820 -1.37 17.07 53.58
N GLY A 821 -1.90 18.02 54.37
CA GLY A 821 -1.81 18.01 55.83
C GLY A 821 -2.15 19.36 56.47
N GLU A 822 -1.75 19.56 57.73
CA GLU A 822 -2.02 20.80 58.47
C GLU A 822 -1.38 22.04 57.81
N ALA A 823 -2.15 23.13 57.68
CA ALA A 823 -1.76 24.35 57.00
C ALA A 823 -0.66 25.12 57.76
N PRO A 824 0.24 25.85 57.07
CA PRO A 824 1.42 26.48 57.70
C PRO A 824 1.07 27.53 58.75
N ALA A 825 -0.11 28.17 58.64
CA ALA A 825 -0.60 29.14 59.63
C ALA A 825 -0.82 28.52 61.03
N TYR A 826 -0.91 27.18 61.12
CA TYR A 826 -1.18 26.44 62.36
C TYR A 826 -0.09 25.41 62.71
N ASN A 827 0.92 25.24 61.84
CA ASN A 827 2.01 24.29 62.02
C ASN A 827 3.37 24.97 61.81
N THR A 828 4.24 24.92 62.82
CA THR A 828 5.59 25.50 62.79
C THR A 828 6.63 24.60 62.10
N LEU A 829 6.26 23.38 61.72
CA LEU A 829 7.11 22.48 60.93
C LEU A 829 6.89 22.76 59.44
N GLY A 830 7.95 23.17 58.75
CA GLY A 830 7.95 23.36 57.29
C GLY A 830 7.50 22.09 56.55
N GLY A 831 6.82 22.24 55.43
CA GLY A 831 6.29 21.13 54.64
C GLY A 831 6.56 21.30 53.15
N GLY A 832 7.20 20.30 52.56
CA GLY A 832 7.61 20.27 51.16
C GLY A 832 7.47 18.86 50.55
N PRO A 833 7.89 18.65 49.30
CA PRO A 833 7.66 17.41 48.55
C PRO A 833 8.33 16.18 49.17
N CYS A 834 9.38 16.36 49.98
CA CYS A 834 10.09 15.26 50.66
C CYS A 834 9.72 15.09 52.15
N GLN A 835 8.92 15.99 52.72
CA GLN A 835 8.60 15.99 54.16
C GLN A 835 7.09 16.09 54.37
N ALA A 836 6.48 15.00 54.87
CA ALA A 836 5.06 15.03 55.14
C ALA A 836 4.73 16.05 56.24
N ARG A 837 3.68 16.81 56.00
CA ARG A 837 3.13 17.77 56.96
C ARG A 837 2.53 17.02 58.16
N ARG A 838 2.41 17.69 59.31
CA ARG A 838 1.73 17.12 60.49
C ARG A 838 0.35 16.58 60.08
N ARG A 839 0.04 15.34 60.51
CA ARG A 839 -1.23 14.63 60.25
C ARG A 839 -1.65 14.60 58.76
N GLY A 840 -0.67 14.41 57.85
CA GLY A 840 -0.83 14.52 56.40
C GLY A 840 -0.77 13.22 55.59
N THR A 841 -0.89 13.29 54.27
CA THR A 841 -0.81 12.14 53.32
C THR A 841 0.01 12.50 52.08
N LEU A 842 0.75 11.53 51.54
CA LEU A 842 1.62 11.66 50.36
C LEU A 842 1.31 10.57 49.32
N PHE A 843 1.10 10.98 48.06
CA PHE A 843 0.99 10.09 46.90
C PHE A 843 2.09 10.42 45.89
N THR A 844 2.74 9.40 45.32
CA THR A 844 3.68 9.59 44.19
C THR A 844 3.20 8.79 42.98
N PHE A 845 3.23 9.43 41.81
CA PHE A 845 2.80 8.89 40.53
C PHE A 845 3.91 9.03 39.49
N ARG A 846 3.90 8.15 38.49
CA ARG A 846 4.75 8.24 37.30
C ARG A 846 3.91 8.72 36.11
N ILE A 847 4.31 9.84 35.52
CA ILE A 847 3.71 10.41 34.30
C ILE A 847 4.79 10.43 33.22
N ASN A 848 4.41 10.18 31.98
CA ASN A 848 5.34 10.23 30.84
C ASN A 848 5.02 11.47 30.01
N SER A 849 6.00 12.34 29.75
CA SER A 849 5.88 13.31 28.68
C SER A 849 6.48 12.73 27.43
N SER A 850 5.67 12.71 26.38
CA SER A 850 6.13 12.63 25.01
C SER A 850 6.01 14.02 24.41
N VAL A 851 6.91 14.36 23.49
CA VAL A 851 6.58 15.41 22.52
C VAL A 851 5.70 14.72 21.49
N PRO A 852 4.61 15.35 21.00
CA PRO A 852 4.18 15.08 19.64
C PRO A 852 5.43 15.19 18.75
N PRO A 853 5.66 14.32 17.77
CA PRO A 853 6.93 14.26 17.06
C PRO A 853 7.35 15.64 16.53
N THR A 854 8.29 16.32 17.22
CA THR A 854 9.05 17.45 16.68
C THR A 854 10.28 16.90 16.00
N SER A 855 10.10 16.09 14.96
CA SER A 855 10.92 16.33 13.79
C SER A 855 10.47 17.69 13.26
N VAL A 856 11.39 18.62 13.01
CA VAL A 856 11.04 19.69 12.05
C VAL A 856 10.47 18.96 10.84
N PRO A 857 9.23 19.28 10.40
CA PRO A 857 8.58 18.53 9.35
C PRO A 857 9.54 18.48 8.16
N LYS A 858 9.81 17.28 7.63
CA LYS A 858 10.79 17.12 6.55
C LYS A 858 10.10 16.79 5.25
N LEU A 859 10.66 17.31 4.17
CA LEU A 859 10.35 16.83 2.83
C LEU A 859 11.00 15.46 2.65
N THR A 860 10.25 14.47 2.18
CA THR A 860 10.80 13.20 1.67
C THR A 860 10.27 12.99 0.27
N LEU A 861 11.14 12.60 -0.66
CA LEU A 861 10.78 12.39 -2.07
C LEU A 861 11.12 10.97 -2.51
N SER A 862 10.14 10.29 -3.09
CA SER A 862 10.29 9.04 -3.82
C SER A 862 9.82 9.23 -5.26
N GLN A 863 10.63 8.81 -6.23
CA GLN A 863 10.39 9.01 -7.68
C GLN A 863 10.24 7.66 -8.39
N GLY A 864 9.28 7.58 -9.31
CA GLY A 864 9.04 6.43 -10.17
C GLY A 864 10.05 6.31 -11.31
N GLU A 865 10.14 5.13 -11.91
CA GLU A 865 11.00 4.90 -13.07
C GLU A 865 10.58 5.74 -14.28
N GLY A 866 11.55 6.15 -15.11
CA GLY A 866 11.26 6.91 -16.32
C GLY A 866 10.78 8.35 -16.08
N CYS A 867 10.86 8.90 -14.86
CA CYS A 867 10.53 10.30 -14.57
C CYS A 867 11.59 11.02 -13.73
N THR A 868 11.49 12.36 -13.72
CA THR A 868 12.22 13.25 -12.80
C THR A 868 11.23 14.12 -12.05
N VAL A 869 11.49 14.35 -10.76
CA VAL A 869 10.63 15.18 -9.90
C VAL A 869 11.44 16.35 -9.33
N ALA A 870 10.92 17.57 -9.48
CA ALA A 870 11.44 18.79 -8.88
C ALA A 870 10.42 19.36 -7.90
N ILE A 871 10.88 19.87 -6.76
CA ILE A 871 10.03 20.49 -5.75
C ILE A 871 10.59 21.87 -5.42
N THR A 872 9.74 22.90 -5.35
CA THR A 872 10.12 24.23 -4.89
C THR A 872 9.21 24.72 -3.77
N ASP A 873 9.74 25.58 -2.90
CA ASP A 873 8.96 26.29 -1.88
C ASP A 873 8.05 27.38 -2.49
N SER A 874 7.36 28.11 -1.62
CA SER A 874 6.46 29.22 -1.98
C SER A 874 7.16 30.43 -2.60
N GLU A 875 8.49 30.53 -2.46
CA GLU A 875 9.34 31.59 -3.02
C GLU A 875 10.01 31.16 -4.34
N GLY A 876 9.85 29.89 -4.74
CA GLY A 876 10.43 29.30 -5.94
C GLY A 876 11.85 28.76 -5.76
N ASN A 877 12.33 28.59 -4.53
CA ASN A 877 13.63 27.98 -4.26
C ASN A 877 13.53 26.45 -4.35
N PRO A 878 14.50 25.75 -4.97
CA PRO A 878 14.48 24.30 -5.07
C PRO A 878 14.71 23.62 -3.71
N MET A 879 13.92 22.59 -3.44
CA MET A 879 13.96 21.79 -2.22
C MET A 879 14.33 20.34 -2.53
N SER A 880 15.02 19.69 -1.59
CA SER A 880 15.51 18.32 -1.68
C SER A 880 14.95 17.44 -0.56
N SER A 881 14.91 16.13 -0.80
CA SER A 881 14.53 15.16 0.24
C SER A 881 15.47 15.28 1.46
N GLY A 882 14.90 15.49 2.64
CA GLY A 882 15.59 15.70 3.91
C GLY A 882 15.60 17.16 4.39
N ASP A 883 15.20 18.11 3.53
CA ASP A 883 15.07 19.52 3.86
C ASP A 883 13.90 19.76 4.82
N GLU A 884 14.02 20.80 5.64
CA GLU A 884 13.01 21.24 6.60
C GLU A 884 11.91 22.03 5.87
N VAL A 885 10.65 21.78 6.22
CA VAL A 885 9.47 22.46 5.66
C VAL A 885 8.55 22.91 6.79
N GLU A 886 8.03 24.13 6.72
CA GLU A 886 7.10 24.63 7.73
C GLU A 886 5.67 24.15 7.48
N ALA A 887 4.93 23.88 8.55
CA ALA A 887 3.52 23.48 8.43
C ALA A 887 2.69 24.60 7.79
N GLY A 888 1.97 24.27 6.72
CA GLY A 888 1.19 25.21 5.92
C GLY A 888 1.96 25.85 4.76
N GLU A 889 3.25 25.58 4.61
CA GLU A 889 4.05 26.07 3.49
C GLU A 889 3.59 25.45 2.16
N SER A 890 3.38 26.27 1.14
CA SER A 890 3.00 25.78 -0.19
C SER A 890 4.22 25.24 -0.95
N LEU A 891 4.12 23.99 -1.39
CA LEU A 891 5.11 23.29 -2.20
C LEU A 891 4.59 23.14 -3.63
N ASN A 892 5.44 23.49 -4.60
CA ASN A 892 5.16 23.24 -6.01
C ASN A 892 5.96 22.01 -6.45
N ILE A 893 5.26 21.01 -6.98
CA ILE A 893 5.81 19.74 -7.45
C ILE A 893 5.72 19.75 -8.98
N GLU A 894 6.83 19.54 -9.66
CA GLU A 894 6.90 19.36 -11.11
C GLU A 894 7.45 17.96 -11.40
N VAL A 895 6.69 17.18 -12.17
CA VAL A 895 7.06 15.84 -12.61
C VAL A 895 7.23 15.87 -14.13
N SER A 896 8.40 15.48 -14.61
CA SER A 896 8.66 15.30 -16.05
C SER A 896 8.86 13.83 -16.36
N ILE A 897 8.07 13.26 -17.27
CA ILE A 897 8.31 11.92 -17.79
C ILE A 897 9.44 12.00 -18.83
N THR A 898 10.56 11.35 -18.50
CA THR A 898 11.79 11.37 -19.29
C THR A 898 11.96 10.14 -20.17
N ASP A 899 11.22 9.07 -19.89
CA ASP A 899 11.18 7.83 -20.69
C ASP A 899 9.80 7.68 -21.33
N GLU A 900 9.76 7.62 -22.66
CA GLU A 900 8.53 7.53 -23.44
C GLU A 900 7.73 6.24 -23.23
N ASN A 901 8.35 5.21 -22.63
CA ASN A 901 7.68 3.96 -22.28
C ASN A 901 6.83 4.05 -21.03
N TYR A 902 6.94 5.14 -20.25
CA TYR A 902 6.21 5.32 -19.00
C TYR A 902 5.16 6.44 -19.11
N LEU A 903 4.15 6.36 -18.26
CA LEU A 903 3.14 7.38 -18.01
C LEU A 903 3.16 7.74 -16.53
N LEU A 904 2.79 8.98 -16.21
CA LEU A 904 2.51 9.35 -14.81
C LEU A 904 1.33 8.51 -14.31
N ASP A 905 1.52 7.82 -13.19
CA ASP A 905 0.46 7.05 -12.55
C ASP A 905 -0.22 7.88 -11.46
N LYS A 906 0.51 8.24 -10.39
CA LYS A 906 -0.01 9.05 -9.28
C LYS A 906 1.05 9.94 -8.65
N ILE A 907 0.62 11.08 -8.13
CA ILE A 907 1.38 11.89 -7.16
C ILE A 907 0.67 11.76 -5.81
N ARG A 908 1.38 11.38 -4.76
CA ARG A 908 0.87 11.34 -3.38
C ARG A 908 1.71 12.22 -2.48
N VAL A 909 1.06 12.85 -1.52
CA VAL A 909 1.71 13.63 -0.46
C VAL A 909 1.19 13.11 0.88
N ASN A 910 2.08 12.61 1.74
CA ASN A 910 1.72 11.95 3.00
C ASN A 910 0.73 10.78 2.82
N GLY A 911 0.87 10.04 1.72
CA GLY A 911 -0.01 8.92 1.37
C GLY A 911 -1.32 9.33 0.67
N VAL A 912 -1.65 10.62 0.61
CA VAL A 912 -2.87 11.14 -0.02
C VAL A 912 -2.62 11.51 -1.49
N PRO A 913 -3.43 11.05 -2.46
CA PRO A 913 -3.32 11.49 -3.85
C PRO A 913 -3.51 13.00 -4.02
N VAL A 914 -2.71 13.63 -4.89
CA VAL A 914 -2.78 15.06 -5.17
C VAL A 914 -3.12 15.28 -6.64
N ALA A 915 -4.07 16.19 -6.89
CA ALA A 915 -4.43 16.62 -8.23
C ALA A 915 -3.26 17.36 -8.91
N TYR A 916 -3.10 17.16 -10.21
CA TYR A 916 -2.04 17.77 -11.00
C TYR A 916 -2.57 18.29 -12.34
N THR A 917 -1.84 19.22 -12.93
CA THR A 917 -2.13 19.80 -14.24
C THR A 917 -1.00 19.48 -15.21
N GLU A 918 -1.32 19.02 -16.41
CA GLU A 918 -0.34 18.84 -17.47
C GLU A 918 0.01 20.21 -18.08
N SER A 919 1.27 20.63 -17.95
CA SER A 919 1.76 21.97 -18.32
C SER A 919 2.60 21.99 -19.60
N GLY A 920 2.84 20.82 -20.21
CA GLY A 920 3.53 20.62 -21.48
C GLY A 920 3.62 19.12 -21.84
N ASP A 921 4.23 18.78 -22.98
CA ASP A 921 4.43 17.37 -23.38
C ASP A 921 5.14 16.60 -22.26
N ASN A 922 4.44 15.69 -21.59
CA ASN A 922 4.96 14.83 -20.52
C ASN A 922 5.41 15.57 -19.23
N VAL A 923 4.90 16.78 -18.97
CA VAL A 923 5.22 17.55 -17.74
C VAL A 923 3.95 17.84 -16.93
N TYR A 924 3.96 17.48 -15.65
CA TYR A 924 2.82 17.58 -14.73
C TYR A 924 3.19 18.42 -13.51
N THR A 925 2.33 19.36 -13.12
CA THR A 925 2.56 20.25 -11.97
C THR A 925 1.45 20.10 -10.94
N ALA A 926 1.80 20.06 -9.66
CA ALA A 926 0.87 20.02 -8.53
C ALA A 926 1.31 21.01 -7.45
N THR A 927 0.35 21.60 -6.72
CA THR A 927 0.63 22.45 -5.56
C THR A 927 -0.04 21.85 -4.33
N VAL A 928 0.71 21.76 -3.23
CA VAL A 928 0.25 21.16 -1.97
C VAL A 928 0.76 21.97 -0.78
N SER A 929 0.00 22.04 0.31
CA SER A 929 0.50 22.61 1.58
C SER A 929 1.14 21.53 2.44
N ALA A 930 2.34 21.77 2.94
CA ALA A 930 3.02 20.87 3.88
C ALA A 930 2.24 20.74 5.20
N SER A 931 2.21 19.55 5.79
CA SER A 931 1.51 19.31 7.06
C SER A 931 2.42 19.57 8.26
N SER A 932 1.85 19.52 9.46
CA SER A 932 2.60 19.49 10.72
C SER A 932 3.50 18.26 10.88
N SER A 933 3.34 17.23 10.05
CA SER A 933 4.18 16.02 10.00
C SER A 933 5.20 16.01 8.86
N GLY A 934 5.13 16.96 7.92
CA GLY A 934 6.07 17.14 6.81
C GLY A 934 5.40 16.99 5.46
N ALA A 935 6.19 16.67 4.45
CA ALA A 935 5.67 16.34 3.13
C ALA A 935 6.38 15.09 2.60
N ASN A 936 5.68 13.96 2.56
CA ASN A 936 6.16 12.74 1.92
C ASN A 936 5.61 12.68 0.51
N VAL A 937 6.37 13.18 -0.46
CA VAL A 937 6.01 13.19 -1.88
C VAL A 937 6.43 11.88 -2.52
N VAL A 938 5.45 11.13 -3.02
CA VAL A 938 5.67 9.88 -3.75
C VAL A 938 5.07 10.04 -5.13
N VAL A 939 5.91 9.93 -6.15
CA VAL A 939 5.50 9.92 -7.55
C VAL A 939 5.65 8.50 -8.08
N THR A 940 4.55 7.91 -8.55
CA THR A 940 4.57 6.61 -9.22
C THR A 940 4.36 6.80 -10.71
N THR A 941 5.05 5.97 -11.49
CA THR A 941 4.90 5.85 -12.93
C THR A 941 4.49 4.43 -13.28
N ARG A 942 3.89 4.25 -14.45
CA ARG A 942 3.56 2.93 -14.99
C ARG A 942 4.03 2.82 -16.43
N GLU A 943 4.43 1.62 -16.84
CA GLU A 943 4.80 1.34 -18.23
C GLU A 943 3.55 1.32 -19.14
N LYS A 944 3.69 1.74 -20.39
CA LYS A 944 2.63 1.66 -21.42
C LYS A 944 2.42 0.19 -21.83
N ALA A 945 1.18 -0.20 -22.11
CA ALA A 945 0.82 -1.59 -22.43
C ALA A 945 -0.20 -1.70 -23.57
N TYR A 946 -0.05 -2.72 -24.43
CA TYR A 946 -0.98 -3.04 -25.52
C TYR A 946 -2.30 -3.59 -24.97
N CYS A 947 -3.43 -3.29 -25.64
CA CYS A 947 -4.69 -3.90 -25.28
C CYS A 947 -4.64 -5.42 -25.50
N THR A 948 -4.56 -6.21 -24.45
CA THR A 948 -4.82 -7.65 -24.53
C THR A 948 -6.27 -7.81 -24.07
N SER A 949 -7.17 -8.34 -24.90
CA SER A 949 -8.54 -8.65 -24.45
C SER A 949 -8.42 -9.37 -23.11
N THR A 950 -8.97 -8.79 -22.03
CA THR A 950 -8.81 -9.17 -20.62
C THR A 950 -8.67 -10.69 -20.48
N ALA A 951 -7.43 -11.19 -20.45
CA ALA A 951 -7.02 -12.53 -20.02
C ALA A 951 -7.90 -13.76 -20.30
N THR A 952 -7.49 -14.86 -19.67
CA THR A 952 -7.99 -16.21 -19.73
C THR A 952 -9.49 -16.35 -19.40
N ILE A 953 -10.37 -15.91 -20.28
CA ILE A 953 -11.71 -16.47 -20.37
C ILE A 953 -11.55 -17.87 -20.95
N THR A 954 -11.42 -18.87 -20.07
CA THR A 954 -11.61 -20.25 -20.48
C THR A 954 -13.10 -20.52 -20.68
N ARG A 955 -13.43 -21.30 -21.71
CA ARG A 955 -14.80 -21.58 -22.15
C ARG A 955 -15.65 -22.44 -21.18
N THR A 956 -15.32 -22.48 -19.89
CA THR A 956 -16.04 -23.27 -18.87
C THR A 956 -17.38 -22.67 -18.45
N ASP A 957 -17.67 -21.41 -18.79
CA ASP A 957 -18.91 -20.73 -18.40
C ASP A 957 -20.10 -20.92 -19.38
N ARG A 958 -20.02 -21.88 -20.33
CA ARG A 958 -21.16 -22.22 -21.20
C ARG A 958 -21.58 -23.68 -21.08
N PRO A 959 -22.86 -23.98 -20.75
CA PRO A 959 -23.42 -25.32 -20.94
C PRO A 959 -23.34 -25.69 -22.44
N ALA A 960 -22.94 -26.93 -22.74
CA ALA A 960 -22.72 -27.47 -24.09
C ALA A 960 -23.96 -27.50 -25.03
N SER A 961 -25.03 -26.77 -24.72
CA SER A 961 -26.31 -26.80 -25.42
C SER A 961 -26.58 -25.61 -26.35
N GLU A 962 -25.63 -24.68 -26.54
CA GLU A 962 -25.81 -23.55 -27.46
C GLU A 962 -24.68 -23.41 -28.52
N GLY A 963 -24.66 -24.33 -29.48
CA GLY A 963 -24.67 -23.95 -30.90
C GLY A 963 -23.38 -23.62 -31.68
N ASN A 964 -22.18 -23.37 -31.12
CA ASN A 964 -21.01 -23.01 -31.97
C ASN A 964 -19.64 -23.52 -31.48
N ASP A 965 -19.58 -24.70 -30.88
CA ASP A 965 -18.38 -25.25 -30.23
C ASP A 965 -17.21 -25.63 -31.15
N ASN A 966 -17.35 -25.50 -32.48
CA ASN A 966 -16.37 -25.97 -33.46
C ASN A 966 -15.46 -24.86 -34.05
N ARG A 967 -15.61 -23.60 -33.64
CA ARG A 967 -14.76 -22.49 -34.14
C ARG A 967 -13.57 -22.22 -33.21
N TYR A 968 -12.34 -22.13 -33.73
CA TYR A 968 -11.13 -21.76 -32.96
C TYR A 968 -9.89 -21.58 -33.86
N LEU A 969 -8.97 -20.70 -33.46
CA LEU A 969 -7.67 -20.50 -34.11
C LEU A 969 -6.77 -21.74 -33.95
N THR A 970 -5.93 -22.07 -34.95
CA THR A 970 -5.09 -23.29 -34.94
C THR A 970 -3.62 -23.07 -35.28
N ALA A 971 -3.32 -22.08 -36.14
CA ALA A 971 -1.95 -21.73 -36.48
C ALA A 971 -1.88 -20.32 -37.07
N VAL A 972 -0.76 -19.63 -36.82
CA VAL A 972 -0.34 -18.42 -37.55
C VAL A 972 1.04 -18.62 -38.17
N LYS A 973 1.27 -17.99 -39.31
CA LYS A 973 2.52 -18.10 -40.06
C LYS A 973 2.83 -16.82 -40.82
N ILE A 974 4.09 -16.41 -40.85
CA ILE A 974 4.60 -15.40 -41.79
C ILE A 974 5.73 -15.99 -42.61
N THR A 975 5.69 -15.77 -43.93
CA THR A 975 6.77 -16.05 -44.88
C THR A 975 7.15 -14.81 -45.65
N GLY A 976 8.31 -14.81 -46.29
CA GLY A 976 8.78 -13.71 -47.15
C GLY A 976 9.74 -12.74 -46.47
N ALA A 977 10.01 -12.94 -45.18
CA ALA A 977 11.05 -12.23 -44.44
C ALA A 977 12.44 -12.70 -44.87
N THR A 978 13.40 -11.79 -44.87
CA THR A 978 14.82 -12.04 -45.11
C THR A 978 15.67 -11.37 -44.06
N TYR A 979 16.72 -12.04 -43.61
CA TYR A 979 17.68 -11.50 -42.65
C TYR A 979 19.09 -11.92 -43.08
N ASN A 980 19.99 -10.96 -43.27
CA ASN A 980 21.33 -11.20 -43.82
C ASN A 980 21.34 -12.00 -45.15
N GLY A 981 20.30 -11.83 -45.97
CA GLY A 981 20.14 -12.55 -47.24
C GLY A 981 19.62 -13.99 -47.12
N GLU A 982 19.31 -14.46 -45.91
CA GLU A 982 18.68 -15.76 -45.67
C GLU A 982 17.16 -15.61 -45.43
N ALA A 983 16.37 -16.50 -46.02
CA ALA A 983 14.93 -16.51 -45.85
C ALA A 983 14.56 -16.89 -44.41
N GLN A 984 13.77 -16.04 -43.76
CA GLN A 984 13.21 -16.26 -42.43
C GLN A 984 11.75 -16.67 -42.54
N THR A 985 11.28 -17.48 -41.59
CA THR A 985 9.89 -17.89 -41.49
C THR A 985 9.58 -18.18 -40.04
N ILE A 986 8.42 -17.72 -39.59
CA ILE A 986 7.87 -18.05 -38.28
C ILE A 986 6.55 -18.81 -38.48
N SER A 987 6.32 -19.85 -37.68
CA SER A 987 5.10 -20.65 -37.73
C SER A 987 4.76 -21.11 -36.32
N ILE A 988 3.71 -20.55 -35.78
CA ILE A 988 3.17 -20.93 -34.47
C ILE A 988 2.00 -21.86 -34.75
N ASN A 989 2.14 -23.13 -34.36
CA ASN A 989 1.17 -24.19 -34.62
C ASN A 989 0.59 -24.70 -33.31
N GLY A 990 -0.60 -25.30 -33.38
CA GLY A 990 -1.23 -25.91 -32.21
C GLY A 990 -1.86 -24.91 -31.25
N LEU A 991 -2.15 -23.71 -31.74
CA LEU A 991 -2.99 -22.73 -31.07
C LEU A 991 -4.32 -23.43 -30.73
N SER A 992 -4.74 -23.39 -29.46
CA SER A 992 -5.99 -24.01 -28.96
C SER A 992 -6.17 -25.55 -29.13
N GLN A 993 -5.21 -26.39 -28.69
CA GLN A 993 -5.38 -27.86 -28.64
C GLN A 993 -5.94 -28.44 -27.30
N ASP A 994 -6.06 -27.62 -26.25
CA ASP A 994 -6.52 -28.08 -24.93
C ASP A 994 -8.03 -27.84 -24.67
N ALA A 995 -8.57 -28.49 -23.63
CA ALA A 995 -9.97 -28.39 -23.20
C ALA A 995 -10.40 -26.96 -22.80
N HIS A 996 -9.45 -26.04 -22.68
CA HIS A 996 -9.63 -24.63 -22.33
C HIS A 996 -9.03 -23.76 -23.44
N ARG A 997 -9.86 -22.97 -24.13
CA ARG A 997 -9.44 -22.09 -25.24
C ARG A 997 -9.33 -20.65 -24.75
N CYS A 998 -8.14 -20.06 -24.80
CA CYS A 998 -7.90 -18.65 -24.49
C CYS A 998 -8.15 -17.78 -25.73
N VAL A 999 -8.68 -16.57 -25.53
CA VAL A 999 -8.88 -15.60 -26.64
C VAL A 999 -7.61 -14.84 -26.98
N TYR A 1000 -6.65 -14.72 -26.07
CA TYR A 1000 -5.35 -14.10 -26.33
C TYR A 1000 -4.21 -15.07 -26.02
N GLU A 1001 -3.23 -15.17 -26.92
CA GLU A 1001 -1.98 -15.90 -26.72
C GLU A 1001 -0.77 -14.99 -26.98
N ASP A 1002 0.10 -14.86 -25.99
CA ASP A 1002 1.35 -14.09 -26.06
C ASP A 1002 2.49 -15.02 -26.50
N HIS A 1003 3.06 -14.76 -27.67
CA HIS A 1003 4.20 -15.48 -28.24
C HIS A 1003 5.35 -14.51 -28.53
N THR A 1004 5.53 -13.50 -27.69
CA THR A 1004 6.50 -12.42 -27.90
C THR A 1004 7.94 -12.81 -27.60
N ASP A 1005 8.13 -14.01 -27.04
CA ASP A 1005 9.39 -14.75 -27.05
C ASP A 1005 9.80 -15.20 -28.48
N GLN A 1006 8.84 -15.31 -29.39
CA GLN A 1006 9.09 -15.63 -30.79
C GLN A 1006 9.39 -14.36 -31.58
N VAL A 1007 10.62 -14.27 -32.09
CA VAL A 1007 11.10 -13.13 -32.87
C VAL A 1007 11.23 -13.52 -34.34
N LEU A 1008 10.52 -12.83 -35.23
CA LEU A 1008 10.76 -12.90 -36.67
C LEU A 1008 11.70 -11.76 -37.08
N LYS A 1009 12.91 -12.11 -37.49
CA LYS A 1009 13.83 -11.14 -38.10
C LYS A 1009 13.46 -10.88 -39.55
N CYS A 1010 13.46 -9.63 -39.96
CA CYS A 1010 13.21 -9.20 -41.34
C CYS A 1010 14.04 -7.96 -41.68
N SER A 1011 14.04 -7.59 -42.96
CA SER A 1011 14.71 -6.41 -43.47
C SER A 1011 13.67 -5.38 -43.98
N PRO A 1012 13.97 -4.08 -43.94
CA PRO A 1012 13.16 -3.06 -44.62
C PRO A 1012 12.90 -3.43 -46.07
N GLY A 1013 11.66 -3.21 -46.54
CA GLY A 1013 11.22 -3.57 -47.89
C GLY A 1013 10.82 -5.04 -48.10
N ASP A 1014 10.97 -5.92 -47.10
CA ASP A 1014 10.50 -7.31 -47.19
C ASP A 1014 8.99 -7.36 -47.45
N VAL A 1015 8.57 -8.25 -48.35
CA VAL A 1015 7.15 -8.51 -48.64
C VAL A 1015 6.67 -9.70 -47.80
N LEU A 1016 6.00 -9.40 -46.69
CA LEU A 1016 5.54 -10.39 -45.73
C LEU A 1016 4.17 -10.95 -46.11
N THR A 1017 4.06 -12.27 -46.07
CA THR A 1017 2.83 -13.02 -46.36
C THR A 1017 2.30 -13.66 -45.07
N PRO A 1018 1.32 -13.03 -44.40
CA PRO A 1018 0.69 -13.61 -43.22
C PRO A 1018 -0.33 -14.69 -43.60
N THR A 1019 -0.39 -15.74 -42.79
CA THR A 1019 -1.38 -16.82 -42.89
C THR A 1019 -1.95 -17.11 -41.50
N LEU A 1020 -3.27 -17.08 -41.39
CA LEU A 1020 -4.01 -17.46 -40.18
C LEU A 1020 -4.94 -18.64 -40.51
N THR A 1021 -4.76 -19.75 -39.80
CA THR A 1021 -5.53 -21.00 -39.95
C THR A 1021 -6.41 -21.22 -38.73
N PHE A 1022 -7.67 -21.54 -38.94
CA PHE A 1022 -8.64 -21.78 -37.87
C PHE A 1022 -9.58 -22.93 -38.26
N ASN A 1023 -10.15 -23.61 -37.27
CA ASN A 1023 -11.24 -24.56 -37.44
C ASN A 1023 -12.56 -23.79 -37.41
N GLY A 1024 -13.49 -24.10 -38.31
CA GLY A 1024 -14.81 -23.47 -38.37
C GLY A 1024 -15.09 -22.72 -39.69
N ALA A 1025 -16.20 -21.99 -39.71
CA ALA A 1025 -16.60 -21.12 -40.82
C ALA A 1025 -17.19 -19.82 -40.26
N TRP A 1026 -17.38 -18.80 -41.12
CA TRP A 1026 -17.95 -17.51 -40.75
C TRP A 1026 -17.08 -16.77 -39.70
N MET A 1027 -15.84 -16.40 -40.08
CA MET A 1027 -14.90 -15.59 -39.28
C MET A 1027 -13.96 -14.76 -40.18
N HIS A 1028 -13.51 -13.60 -39.71
CA HIS A 1028 -12.58 -12.71 -40.41
C HIS A 1028 -11.22 -12.63 -39.71
N LYS A 1029 -10.18 -12.31 -40.48
CA LYS A 1029 -8.76 -12.39 -40.11
C LYS A 1029 -8.13 -11.01 -40.30
N TYR A 1030 -7.36 -10.57 -39.31
CA TYR A 1030 -6.71 -9.26 -39.28
C TYR A 1030 -5.27 -9.41 -38.77
N VAL A 1031 -4.35 -8.59 -39.27
CA VAL A 1031 -2.95 -8.51 -38.83
C VAL A 1031 -2.59 -7.05 -38.66
N TYR A 1032 -2.01 -6.74 -37.51
CA TYR A 1032 -1.59 -5.40 -37.12
C TYR A 1032 -0.09 -5.36 -36.84
N VAL A 1033 0.56 -4.24 -37.14
CA VAL A 1033 1.93 -3.95 -36.69
C VAL A 1033 1.91 -2.54 -36.13
N ASP A 1034 2.31 -2.39 -34.86
CA ASP A 1034 2.51 -1.09 -34.23
C ASP A 1034 3.84 -0.54 -34.74
N TRP A 1035 3.78 0.41 -35.67
CA TRP A 1035 4.95 0.99 -36.33
C TRP A 1035 5.47 2.21 -35.60
N ASP A 1036 4.63 2.93 -34.86
CA ASP A 1036 5.03 4.15 -34.16
C ASP A 1036 5.40 3.89 -32.68
N ARG A 1037 5.20 2.67 -32.19
CA ARG A 1037 5.47 2.18 -30.83
C ARG A 1037 4.68 2.96 -29.78
N ASN A 1038 3.49 3.42 -30.14
CA ASN A 1038 2.61 4.11 -29.20
C ASN A 1038 1.83 3.15 -28.28
N TYR A 1039 2.06 1.83 -28.41
CA TYR A 1039 1.41 0.76 -27.66
C TYR A 1039 -0.10 0.60 -27.96
N THR A 1040 -0.56 1.21 -29.04
CA THR A 1040 -1.89 1.01 -29.62
C THR A 1040 -1.75 0.49 -31.05
N PHE A 1041 -2.86 0.05 -31.65
CA PHE A 1041 -2.87 -0.35 -33.06
C PHE A 1041 -3.86 0.55 -33.79
N ASP A 1042 -3.36 1.55 -34.50
CA ASP A 1042 -4.15 2.58 -35.14
C ASP A 1042 -4.84 2.09 -36.41
N VAL A 1043 -6.18 2.10 -36.37
CA VAL A 1043 -7.06 1.65 -37.46
C VAL A 1043 -7.73 2.87 -38.11
N GLY A 1044 -7.10 3.44 -39.14
CA GLY A 1044 -7.52 4.70 -39.77
C GLY A 1044 -7.99 4.63 -41.24
N THR A 1045 -8.64 5.73 -41.69
CA THR A 1045 -9.06 5.97 -43.09
C THR A 1045 -8.13 6.92 -43.88
N SER A 1046 -7.11 7.51 -43.24
CA SER A 1046 -6.08 8.34 -43.86
C SER A 1046 -4.90 7.51 -44.37
N ALA A 1047 -4.10 8.09 -45.28
CA ALA A 1047 -3.09 7.40 -46.08
C ALA A 1047 -1.72 7.22 -45.39
N ASP A 1048 -1.52 7.82 -44.22
CA ASP A 1048 -0.20 8.03 -43.63
C ASP A 1048 -0.03 7.22 -42.35
N TRP A 1049 -0.02 5.87 -42.49
CA TRP A 1049 0.34 4.85 -41.48
C TRP A 1049 -0.86 4.02 -41.02
N LYS A 1050 -1.11 2.93 -41.75
CA LYS A 1050 -2.12 1.93 -41.39
C LYS A 1050 -1.43 0.79 -40.68
N GLU A 1051 -1.64 0.71 -39.38
CA GLU A 1051 -1.11 -0.36 -38.55
C GLU A 1051 -1.87 -1.66 -38.77
N LEU A 1052 -3.12 -1.61 -39.27
CA LEU A 1052 -3.81 -2.76 -39.86
C LEU A 1052 -3.21 -3.11 -41.24
N VAL A 1053 -2.18 -3.94 -41.24
CA VAL A 1053 -1.36 -4.26 -42.42
C VAL A 1053 -1.96 -5.35 -43.32
N SER A 1054 -2.80 -6.26 -42.80
CA SER A 1054 -3.44 -7.28 -43.64
C SER A 1054 -4.77 -7.79 -43.08
N PHE A 1055 -5.74 -8.06 -43.96
CA PHE A 1055 -7.06 -8.57 -43.59
C PHE A 1055 -7.70 -9.37 -44.73
N ASN A 1056 -8.65 -10.25 -44.42
CA ASN A 1056 -9.41 -10.99 -45.45
C ASN A 1056 -10.77 -10.37 -45.80
N TYR A 1057 -11.34 -9.52 -44.95
CA TYR A 1057 -12.64 -8.88 -45.19
C TYR A 1057 -12.77 -7.58 -44.39
N ILE A 1058 -12.98 -6.48 -45.09
CA ILE A 1058 -13.53 -5.20 -44.59
C ILE A 1058 -14.40 -4.66 -45.73
N ASP A 1059 -15.67 -4.37 -45.47
CA ASP A 1059 -16.61 -3.79 -46.45
C ASP A 1059 -16.63 -4.50 -47.82
N GLY A 1060 -16.51 -5.83 -47.84
CA GLY A 1060 -16.59 -6.64 -49.06
C GLY A 1060 -15.30 -6.75 -49.86
N VAL A 1061 -14.15 -6.31 -49.33
CA VAL A 1061 -12.82 -6.47 -49.94
C VAL A 1061 -11.80 -7.05 -48.95
N ASN A 1062 -10.74 -7.69 -49.45
CA ASN A 1062 -9.56 -8.05 -48.66
C ASN A 1062 -8.44 -7.01 -48.80
N SER A 1063 -7.35 -7.15 -48.04
CA SER A 1063 -6.21 -6.22 -48.10
C SER A 1063 -5.45 -6.21 -49.44
N ALA A 1064 -5.70 -7.18 -50.33
CA ALA A 1064 -5.17 -7.19 -51.70
C ALA A 1064 -6.10 -6.47 -52.72
N GLY A 1065 -7.22 -5.90 -52.27
CA GLY A 1065 -8.21 -5.22 -53.11
C GLY A 1065 -9.12 -6.16 -53.91
N ALA A 1066 -9.11 -7.47 -53.62
CA ALA A 1066 -10.00 -8.43 -54.24
C ALA A 1066 -11.37 -8.45 -53.52
N THR A 1067 -12.44 -8.74 -54.26
CA THR A 1067 -13.77 -8.95 -53.68
C THR A 1067 -13.75 -10.09 -52.67
N ALA A 1068 -14.22 -9.83 -51.46
CA ALA A 1068 -14.29 -10.78 -50.36
C ALA A 1068 -15.75 -11.00 -49.96
N ALA A 1069 -16.15 -12.27 -49.83
CA ALA A 1069 -17.44 -12.64 -49.29
C ALA A 1069 -17.42 -12.51 -47.76
N GLN A 1070 -18.56 -12.13 -47.17
CA GLN A 1070 -18.75 -11.99 -45.71
C GLN A 1070 -18.67 -13.34 -44.96
N ASP A 1071 -18.53 -14.45 -45.67
CA ASP A 1071 -18.30 -15.77 -45.06
C ASP A 1071 -16.84 -15.98 -44.59
N GLY A 1072 -15.95 -15.03 -44.88
CA GLY A 1072 -14.53 -15.06 -44.49
C GLY A 1072 -13.66 -16.00 -45.31
N SER A 1073 -14.16 -16.49 -46.45
CA SER A 1073 -13.46 -17.44 -47.31
C SER A 1073 -12.29 -16.84 -48.13
N ALA A 1074 -12.21 -15.52 -48.21
CA ALA A 1074 -11.13 -14.83 -48.93
C ALA A 1074 -9.76 -15.04 -48.27
N GLY A 1075 -8.71 -15.07 -49.10
CA GLY A 1075 -7.32 -15.04 -48.62
C GLY A 1075 -6.93 -13.67 -48.08
N MET A 1076 -5.94 -13.64 -47.19
CA MET A 1076 -5.32 -12.40 -46.70
C MET A 1076 -4.33 -11.87 -47.74
N GLY A 1077 -4.14 -10.54 -47.79
CA GLY A 1077 -3.10 -9.92 -48.63
C GLY A 1077 -1.72 -9.96 -47.97
N THR A 1078 -0.69 -9.67 -48.78
CA THR A 1078 0.68 -9.41 -48.30
C THR A 1078 0.83 -7.95 -47.87
N PHE A 1079 1.82 -7.65 -47.04
CA PHE A 1079 2.21 -6.28 -46.70
C PHE A 1079 3.73 -6.10 -46.85
N VAL A 1080 4.18 -4.86 -46.97
CA VAL A 1080 5.60 -4.50 -47.14
C VAL A 1080 6.09 -3.88 -45.84
N VAL A 1081 7.24 -4.31 -45.33
CA VAL A 1081 7.91 -3.66 -44.20
C VAL A 1081 8.35 -2.25 -44.65
N PRO A 1082 7.99 -1.16 -43.95
CA PRO A 1082 8.39 0.19 -44.32
C PRO A 1082 9.91 0.32 -44.50
N GLU A 1083 10.35 1.10 -45.48
CA GLU A 1083 11.77 1.28 -45.82
C GLU A 1083 12.56 1.99 -44.69
N ASP A 1084 11.85 2.74 -43.85
CA ASP A 1084 12.37 3.48 -42.69
C ASP A 1084 12.19 2.74 -41.35
N ALA A 1085 11.54 1.58 -41.34
CA ALA A 1085 11.39 0.77 -40.14
C ALA A 1085 12.76 0.27 -39.64
N SER A 1086 12.99 0.33 -38.33
CA SER A 1086 14.20 -0.21 -37.70
C SER A 1086 13.97 -0.54 -36.22
N GLY A 1087 14.51 -1.67 -35.77
CA GLY A 1087 14.33 -2.17 -34.41
C GLY A 1087 13.11 -3.08 -34.25
N GLU A 1088 12.72 -3.33 -33.01
CA GLU A 1088 11.64 -4.26 -32.68
C GLU A 1088 10.26 -3.57 -32.75
N TYR A 1089 9.27 -4.30 -33.27
CA TYR A 1089 7.88 -3.88 -33.38
C TYR A 1089 6.95 -5.01 -32.94
N ARG A 1090 5.80 -4.65 -32.33
CA ARG A 1090 4.77 -5.62 -31.97
C ARG A 1090 3.93 -5.95 -33.20
N ILE A 1091 3.78 -7.24 -33.52
CA ILE A 1091 2.87 -7.73 -34.55
C ILE A 1091 1.77 -8.59 -33.93
N ARG A 1092 0.51 -8.35 -34.35
CA ARG A 1092 -0.68 -9.00 -33.82
C ARG A 1092 -1.49 -9.68 -34.92
N PHE A 1093 -1.95 -10.90 -34.68
CA PHE A 1093 -2.94 -11.60 -35.48
C PHE A 1093 -4.27 -11.65 -34.73
N LYS A 1094 -5.39 -11.44 -35.41
CA LYS A 1094 -6.73 -11.53 -34.82
C LYS A 1094 -7.71 -12.28 -35.72
N LEU A 1095 -8.50 -13.16 -35.12
CA LEU A 1095 -9.65 -13.86 -35.68
C LEU A 1095 -10.91 -13.32 -34.98
N ASP A 1096 -11.80 -12.64 -35.70
CA ASP A 1096 -13.03 -12.06 -35.13
C ASP A 1096 -14.13 -11.93 -36.19
N TRP A 1097 -15.39 -11.80 -35.77
CA TRP A 1097 -16.51 -11.56 -36.68
C TRP A 1097 -16.69 -10.06 -36.95
N ASP A 1098 -16.22 -9.65 -38.14
CA ASP A 1098 -16.54 -8.34 -38.75
C ASP A 1098 -16.24 -7.16 -37.79
N SER A 1099 -14.99 -7.12 -37.32
CA SER A 1099 -14.50 -6.19 -36.31
C SER A 1099 -13.04 -5.88 -36.58
N THR A 1100 -12.76 -4.63 -36.88
CA THR A 1100 -11.39 -4.13 -37.09
C THR A 1100 -10.71 -3.69 -35.80
N ASP A 1101 -11.44 -3.62 -34.69
CA ASP A 1101 -10.91 -3.25 -33.38
C ASP A 1101 -9.80 -4.23 -32.96
N PRO A 1102 -8.54 -3.78 -32.77
CA PRO A 1102 -7.41 -4.65 -32.43
C PRO A 1102 -7.58 -5.39 -31.10
N CYS A 1103 -8.48 -4.92 -30.22
CA CYS A 1103 -8.78 -5.52 -28.92
C CYS A 1103 -9.94 -6.54 -28.99
N GLY A 1104 -10.59 -6.66 -30.15
CA GLY A 1104 -11.77 -7.52 -30.34
C GLY A 1104 -13.07 -6.84 -29.92
N ARG A 1105 -14.20 -7.37 -30.41
CA ARG A 1105 -15.53 -6.79 -30.12
C ARG A 1105 -16.12 -7.32 -28.82
N PHE A 1106 -16.78 -6.48 -28.00
CA PHE A 1106 -17.38 -6.90 -26.72
C PHE A 1106 -18.91 -6.70 -26.60
N ASP A 1107 -19.60 -6.33 -27.68
CA ASP A 1107 -21.05 -6.13 -27.66
C ASP A 1107 -21.82 -7.41 -27.31
N SER A 1108 -22.92 -7.28 -26.54
CA SER A 1108 -23.72 -8.37 -25.94
C SER A 1108 -24.40 -9.36 -26.91
N GLY A 1109 -24.21 -9.22 -28.23
CA GLY A 1109 -24.70 -10.14 -29.26
C GLY A 1109 -23.68 -10.54 -30.32
N ASN A 1110 -22.48 -9.94 -30.33
CA ASN A 1110 -21.43 -10.19 -31.32
C ASN A 1110 -20.04 -10.03 -30.69
N SER A 1111 -19.87 -10.53 -29.46
CA SER A 1111 -18.59 -10.46 -28.79
C SER A 1111 -17.61 -11.50 -29.38
N ILE A 1112 -16.32 -11.16 -29.37
CA ILE A 1112 -15.23 -12.06 -29.79
C ILE A 1112 -15.28 -13.38 -29.02
N LEU A 1113 -15.71 -13.33 -27.75
CA LEU A 1113 -15.96 -14.47 -26.88
C LEU A 1113 -17.06 -15.39 -27.43
N ASN A 1114 -18.20 -14.81 -27.81
CA ASN A 1114 -19.33 -15.56 -28.39
C ASN A 1114 -19.00 -16.13 -29.78
N ASN A 1115 -18.07 -15.49 -30.49
CA ASN A 1115 -17.65 -15.91 -31.82
C ASN A 1115 -16.57 -16.97 -31.84
N ALA A 1116 -15.96 -17.26 -30.68
CA ALA A 1116 -14.74 -18.07 -30.57
C ALA A 1116 -13.60 -17.52 -31.44
N GLY A 1117 -13.42 -16.19 -31.36
CA GLY A 1117 -12.27 -15.49 -31.92
C GLY A 1117 -10.99 -15.74 -31.14
N GLY A 1118 -9.88 -15.18 -31.62
CA GLY A 1118 -8.56 -15.35 -31.00
C GLY A 1118 -7.57 -14.29 -31.46
N ILE A 1119 -6.63 -13.93 -30.59
CA ILE A 1119 -5.59 -12.91 -30.77
C ILE A 1119 -4.22 -13.55 -30.46
N VAL A 1120 -3.21 -13.27 -31.28
CA VAL A 1120 -1.85 -13.78 -31.11
C VAL A 1120 -0.84 -12.68 -31.37
N ASP A 1121 0.05 -12.43 -30.41
CA ASP A 1121 1.10 -11.40 -30.53
C ASP A 1121 2.49 -12.04 -30.58
N PHE A 1122 3.40 -11.47 -31.38
CA PHE A 1122 4.84 -11.80 -31.36
C PHE A 1122 5.71 -10.60 -31.79
N ILE A 1123 7.03 -10.76 -31.86
CA ILE A 1123 7.97 -9.66 -32.20
C ILE A 1123 8.39 -9.73 -33.68
N LEU A 1124 8.35 -8.57 -34.34
CA LEU A 1124 9.00 -8.32 -35.62
C LEU A 1124 10.27 -7.49 -35.40
N ASP A 1125 11.44 -8.09 -35.59
CA ASP A 1125 12.75 -7.41 -35.46
C ASP A 1125 13.23 -6.98 -36.85
N VAL A 1126 13.19 -5.67 -37.12
CA VAL A 1126 13.57 -5.08 -38.41
C VAL A 1126 15.02 -4.61 -38.33
N ASP A 1127 15.92 -5.36 -38.94
CA ASP A 1127 17.33 -4.98 -39.02
C ASP A 1127 17.55 -4.05 -40.21
N ASN A 1128 17.93 -2.79 -39.92
CA ASN A 1128 18.28 -1.81 -40.93
C ASN A 1128 19.82 -1.62 -40.94
N PRO A 1129 20.56 -2.42 -41.72
CA PRO A 1129 22.02 -2.33 -41.78
C PRO A 1129 22.54 -1.04 -42.46
N THR A 1130 21.70 -0.07 -42.82
CA THR A 1130 22.15 1.18 -43.46
C THR A 1130 21.36 2.41 -43.02
N SER A 1131 21.84 3.09 -41.96
CA SER A 1131 21.66 4.54 -41.75
C SER A 1131 22.70 5.14 -40.78
N GLY A 1132 23.88 4.53 -40.70
CA GLY A 1132 24.91 4.89 -39.72
C GLY A 1132 26.11 5.63 -40.28
N VAL A 1133 25.95 6.59 -41.20
CA VAL A 1133 26.88 7.72 -41.45
C VAL A 1133 26.11 8.76 -42.29
N GLU A 1134 25.53 9.80 -41.67
CA GLU A 1134 25.49 11.08 -42.37
C GLU A 1134 26.92 11.63 -42.30
N GLU A 1135 27.64 11.54 -43.41
CA GLU A 1135 28.76 12.44 -43.66
C GLU A 1135 28.13 13.82 -43.87
N ILE A 1136 27.84 14.53 -42.77
CA ILE A 1136 27.58 15.97 -42.82
C ILE A 1136 28.88 16.60 -43.28
N THR A 1137 28.98 16.78 -44.59
CA THR A 1137 30.17 17.24 -45.32
C THR A 1137 30.45 18.74 -45.13
N ASP A 1138 29.84 19.38 -44.13
CA ASP A 1138 29.87 20.84 -43.96
C ASP A 1138 30.11 21.30 -42.52
N MET A 1139 31.04 20.65 -41.81
CA MET A 1139 31.54 21.12 -40.50
C MET A 1139 33.05 20.90 -40.31
N PRO A 1140 33.77 21.74 -39.53
CA PRO A 1140 35.23 21.82 -39.55
C PRO A 1140 35.98 20.68 -38.83
N PHE A 1141 35.36 19.56 -38.48
CA PHE A 1141 35.98 18.49 -37.67
C PHE A 1141 35.82 17.10 -38.29
N SER A 1142 36.79 16.21 -38.06
CA SER A 1142 36.73 14.79 -38.45
C SER A 1142 36.64 13.89 -37.21
N VAL A 1143 35.61 13.08 -37.10
CA VAL A 1143 35.53 11.99 -36.13
C VAL A 1143 36.11 10.74 -36.79
N ILE A 1144 37.18 10.17 -36.24
CA ILE A 1144 37.75 8.91 -36.72
C ILE A 1144 37.40 7.83 -35.69
N GLY A 1145 36.32 7.09 -35.96
CA GLY A 1145 35.93 5.92 -35.15
C GLY A 1145 36.99 4.82 -35.23
N GLY A 1146 37.41 4.30 -34.08
CA GLY A 1146 38.32 3.14 -33.99
C GLY A 1146 39.43 3.22 -32.94
N SER A 1147 39.65 4.36 -32.27
CA SER A 1147 40.77 4.47 -31.29
C SER A 1147 40.45 5.16 -29.96
N GLY A 1148 39.17 5.35 -29.59
CA GLY A 1148 38.80 5.98 -28.30
C GLY A 1148 39.18 7.46 -28.17
N LYS A 1149 39.24 8.19 -29.30
CA LYS A 1149 39.73 9.58 -29.38
C LYS A 1149 38.78 10.45 -30.18
N ILE A 1150 38.42 11.60 -29.63
CA ILE A 1150 37.75 12.68 -30.38
C ILE A 1150 38.80 13.74 -30.74
N TYR A 1151 38.92 14.04 -32.04
CA TYR A 1151 39.78 15.09 -32.56
C TYR A 1151 38.95 16.32 -32.92
N LEU A 1152 39.21 17.43 -32.23
CA LEU A 1152 38.60 18.72 -32.51
C LEU A 1152 39.62 19.56 -33.27
N ALA A 1153 39.45 19.70 -34.59
CA ALA A 1153 40.22 20.63 -35.39
C ALA A 1153 39.46 21.95 -35.45
N SER A 1154 39.89 22.96 -34.69
CA SER A 1154 39.21 24.25 -34.67
C SER A 1154 40.23 25.39 -34.81
N SER A 1155 39.93 26.35 -35.69
CA SER A 1155 40.62 27.64 -35.74
C SER A 1155 40.05 28.67 -34.73
N THR A 1156 39.03 28.28 -33.96
CA THR A 1156 38.26 29.14 -33.02
C THR A 1156 38.09 28.45 -31.65
N ASN A 1157 37.86 29.23 -30.60
CA ASN A 1157 37.67 28.68 -29.25
C ASN A 1157 36.28 28.07 -29.10
N ALA A 1158 36.18 26.92 -28.44
CA ALA A 1158 34.91 26.23 -28.24
C ALA A 1158 34.80 25.66 -26.83
N THR A 1159 33.58 25.52 -26.34
CA THR A 1159 33.21 24.86 -25.10
C THR A 1159 32.54 23.52 -25.44
N VAL A 1160 32.96 22.44 -24.80
CA VAL A 1160 32.49 21.07 -25.10
C VAL A 1160 31.94 20.38 -23.86
N ASP A 1161 30.75 19.80 -24.00
CA ASP A 1161 30.21 18.80 -23.06
C ASP A 1161 30.25 17.41 -23.71
N VAL A 1162 30.67 16.41 -22.94
CA VAL A 1162 30.67 14.99 -23.35
C VAL A 1162 29.90 14.20 -22.31
N ILE A 1163 28.85 13.51 -22.75
CA ILE A 1163 27.92 12.78 -21.91
C ILE A 1163 27.84 11.34 -22.44
N ASP A 1164 28.00 10.36 -21.57
CA ASP A 1164 27.73 8.97 -21.92
C ASP A 1164 26.23 8.80 -22.16
N ALA A 1165 25.88 8.34 -23.36
CA ALA A 1165 24.49 8.31 -23.81
C ALA A 1165 23.64 7.26 -23.09
N LYS A 1166 24.26 6.26 -22.45
CA LYS A 1166 23.56 5.17 -21.76
C LYS A 1166 23.39 5.43 -20.27
N SER A 1167 24.39 6.03 -19.64
CA SER A 1167 24.41 6.30 -18.19
C SER A 1167 24.09 7.76 -17.83
N GLY A 1168 24.05 8.66 -18.80
CA GLY A 1168 23.91 10.11 -18.57
C GLY A 1168 25.13 10.74 -17.90
N LEU A 1169 26.19 9.97 -17.69
CA LEU A 1169 27.36 10.38 -16.91
C LEU A 1169 28.17 11.41 -17.70
N ILE A 1170 28.38 12.58 -17.10
CA ILE A 1170 29.07 13.69 -17.76
C ILE A 1170 30.58 13.49 -17.60
N TYR A 1171 31.24 13.10 -18.69
CA TYR A 1171 32.69 12.91 -18.73
C TYR A 1171 33.45 14.24 -18.74
N LYS A 1172 32.88 15.25 -19.42
CA LYS A 1172 33.40 16.62 -19.48
C LYS A 1172 32.24 17.60 -19.57
N LYS A 1173 32.26 18.64 -18.74
CA LYS A 1173 31.29 19.74 -18.77
C LYS A 1173 32.04 21.06 -18.91
N GLY A 1174 31.66 21.91 -19.85
CA GLY A 1174 32.23 23.23 -20.06
C GLY A 1174 33.71 23.20 -20.50
N TYR A 1175 34.16 22.14 -21.18
CA TYR A 1175 35.58 21.97 -21.49
C TYR A 1175 36.02 22.93 -22.59
N ASN A 1176 36.85 23.91 -22.23
CA ASN A 1176 37.38 24.91 -23.17
C ASN A 1176 38.47 24.31 -24.06
N VAL A 1177 38.22 24.34 -25.35
CA VAL A 1177 39.12 23.88 -26.41
C VAL A 1177 39.68 25.09 -27.15
N ILE A 1178 41.01 25.20 -27.17
CA ILE A 1178 41.75 26.26 -27.85
C ILE A 1178 42.62 25.59 -28.93
N GLY A 1179 42.28 25.79 -30.20
CA GLY A 1179 42.99 25.16 -31.32
C GLY A 1179 42.64 23.68 -31.50
N ASN A 1180 43.62 22.87 -31.90
CA ASN A 1180 43.44 21.42 -32.05
C ASN A 1180 43.53 20.72 -30.68
N ALA A 1181 42.47 20.03 -30.26
CA ALA A 1181 42.45 19.27 -29.01
C ALA A 1181 42.04 17.80 -29.23
N GLU A 1182 42.54 16.95 -28.33
CA GLU A 1182 42.25 15.52 -28.30
C GLU A 1182 41.61 15.17 -26.96
N ILE A 1183 40.45 14.50 -26.99
CA ILE A 1183 39.77 13.99 -25.80
C ILE A 1183 39.77 12.46 -25.85
N GLN A 1184 40.34 11.84 -24.81
CA GLN A 1184 40.38 10.39 -24.62
C GLN A 1184 39.13 9.93 -23.89
N LEU A 1185 38.44 8.93 -24.43
CA LEU A 1185 37.23 8.35 -23.84
C LEU A 1185 37.30 6.81 -23.88
N PRO A 1186 36.66 6.12 -22.92
CA PRO A 1186 36.41 4.68 -23.03
C PRO A 1186 35.61 4.33 -24.29
N ALA A 1187 35.56 3.06 -24.66
CA ALA A 1187 34.67 2.60 -25.73
C ALA A 1187 33.21 2.70 -25.26
N GLY A 1188 32.36 3.36 -26.04
CA GLY A 1188 30.98 3.64 -25.66
C GLY A 1188 30.30 4.62 -26.60
N VAL A 1189 29.00 4.85 -26.38
CA VAL A 1189 28.21 5.80 -27.17
C VAL A 1189 28.10 7.11 -26.39
N TYR A 1190 28.48 8.22 -27.01
CA TYR A 1190 28.54 9.53 -26.36
C TYR A 1190 27.72 10.58 -27.11
N LEU A 1191 27.05 11.42 -26.33
CA LEU A 1191 26.48 12.69 -26.78
C LEU A 1191 27.52 13.79 -26.57
N VAL A 1192 27.89 14.47 -27.65
CA VAL A 1192 28.82 15.59 -27.61
C VAL A 1192 28.08 16.87 -27.96
N LYS A 1193 28.10 17.83 -27.04
CA LYS A 1193 27.58 19.19 -27.24
C LYS A 1193 28.75 20.13 -27.41
N VAL A 1194 28.72 20.95 -28.46
CA VAL A 1194 29.77 21.95 -28.72
C VAL A 1194 29.15 23.33 -28.89
N GLU A 1195 29.73 24.31 -28.22
CA GLU A 1195 29.42 25.73 -28.33
C GLU A 1195 30.67 26.48 -28.79
N THR A 1196 30.62 27.21 -29.90
CA THR A 1196 31.77 28.04 -30.34
C THR A 1196 31.58 29.49 -29.92
N SER A 1197 32.67 30.22 -29.71
CA SER A 1197 32.59 31.64 -29.34
C SER A 1197 32.00 32.55 -30.43
N ASP A 1198 31.81 32.03 -31.65
CA ASP A 1198 31.58 32.82 -32.86
C ASP A 1198 30.18 32.57 -33.45
N SER A 1199 29.50 31.50 -33.05
CA SER A 1199 28.11 31.19 -33.41
C SER A 1199 27.33 30.80 -32.17
N SER A 1200 26.17 31.41 -31.93
CA SER A 1200 25.22 30.99 -30.88
C SER A 1200 24.54 29.64 -31.17
N GLU A 1201 25.11 28.84 -32.08
CA GLU A 1201 24.56 27.58 -32.57
C GLU A 1201 25.15 26.43 -31.76
N VAL A 1202 24.29 25.73 -31.02
CA VAL A 1202 24.62 24.51 -30.28
C VAL A 1202 24.50 23.33 -31.22
N LYS A 1203 25.57 22.54 -31.38
CA LYS A 1203 25.52 21.32 -32.19
C LYS A 1203 25.65 20.09 -31.31
N LYS A 1204 24.76 19.12 -31.51
CA LYS A 1204 24.72 17.81 -30.83
C LYS A 1204 25.09 16.71 -31.81
N VAL A 1205 26.05 15.86 -31.45
CA VAL A 1205 26.49 14.72 -32.29
C VAL A 1205 26.56 13.46 -31.43
N ILE A 1206 26.11 12.34 -31.98
CA ILE A 1206 26.26 11.01 -31.38
C ILE A 1206 27.54 10.38 -31.95
N VAL A 1207 28.44 9.97 -31.06
CA VAL A 1207 29.71 9.29 -31.41
C VAL A 1207 29.65 7.88 -30.83
N ARG A 1208 29.87 6.85 -31.67
CA ARG A 1208 29.98 5.44 -31.25
C ARG A 1208 31.43 4.97 -31.22
#